data_AF-A0A841HW57-F1
#
_entry.id   AF-A0A841HW57-F1
#
_cell.length_a   1.000
_cell.length_b   1.000
_cell.length_c   1.000
_cell.angle_alpha   90.00
_cell.angle_beta   90.00
_cell.angle_gamma   90.00
#
_symmetry.space_group_name_H-M   'P 1'
#
loop_
_entity.id
_entity.type
_entity.pdbx_description
1 polymer ?
#
loop_
_entity_poly.entity_id
_entity_poly.type
_entity_poly.pdbx_seq_one_letter_code
_entity_poly.pdbx_strand_id
1 'polypeptide(L)'
;MKLAAILGAVVMVGTSLQSHAEPQYYFGADLSYVNEMEDCGAVYRDAAGVRADPFQLLQSRGANLVRVRLWNDARWTRYSNMADVKKTIRRARKAGMQVLLDYHYSDDWADGDKQIIPAAWAADIDNPDKLAERVHEFTLSTLRELDAVGLMPELVQVGNETNGEILSTLERAKNPIDWTRNAKLFNAGIRAVREAGATSRIKPRVMLHIAQPENVEPWFAAAAKAGVSDFDMIGISYYRRWSTQDLDGLSAVINRLRQRHAADVLLVEAAYPWTLDHKDEMPNLLGTDTLIQDYPATRQGQRRYLIDLTQRVIASGGVGMVYWEPAWVSSRCKTRWGTGSSWENAALFDFDGRLLPGADYLDFPYVLPVDVEFALDVRNVKDALALYLWSDVFESSTPVTMKLTDGKAHANLRLMPGTRMKLQVYRDAQRQQPLLSADDAPGRFVQAVAGADDTTISLTEKLCDQCVVAQAKSTLGNFNGNWQFHRAADVDADVKSIPSSQWVEVTVPHTARIEPRIVNDQWQGIAFYRKAFAAEPSWRGKQVWLRFEGAMNVAEVRFNGRVVTTHLGGYLPFVVDLTKGLKFDAANELVVRLDNRDNAVTGPKPLKVLDFNMYGGLYRDVSLIVKSPVHITDEIMEAQPGGGGIFVTYPAVSRDKATVAVKTHLRNTSRAKASFRIVQALSKDGREVARHVSTSTTLAAGANVSVAQQFDVGQPSLWSPRSPSLYQLRTIVETSEGTVDERHTRIGIRRIDIAPGKFAINGEATFLRGVNRHQEYPYVGYALSPEADYRDAKRIKEAGFDFVRLSHYPHSSHFMAAADELGLVLLDSIPGWQFFNPDPAFERQVLQTCRDMIRRDRNHPSVIAWECSLNETQMPTSLVQRFNEIVHEEYPGDQAYSAGWQDDGYDVYIQARQHRIEHYEPPKRPYLVSEYGDWEYYALNAGFQQHTWANLKEEDRTSRQLLGAGEARLLQQALNNQEAHNDNFSTPAFADAYWVMFDYNRGYAEDLEASGVMSLERLPKFNYQFFRTQRAADEVSPRFEAGPAVFIASYWLPDSSTRVRVFGNVDEVQLFLNGRSVARQRPDRDRVSDRLRHPPFTFDVGKYEAGTLDAVGYRNGRAIALHRVITPEAPERLQIEIDDAGVCSATDAADLVFARARVLDRNGAAVPADRSVQFSAAGSAELVGEKDQRAEAGIASALLRVSRTTAHANVFASSGPLTAQQIWLRPACISAIP
;
A
#
# COMPACT_ATOMS: atom_id res chain seq x y z
N MET A 1 43.97 -49.97 8.22
CA MET A 1 42.63 -50.44 8.63
C MET A 1 42.07 -49.47 9.67
N LYS A 2 40.78 -49.18 9.55
CA LYS A 2 39.88 -48.26 10.30
C LYS A 2 40.25 -47.77 11.73
N LEU A 3 39.92 -46.48 11.94
CA LEU A 3 39.51 -45.75 13.15
C LEU A 3 40.38 -45.79 14.42
N ALA A 4 40.96 -44.64 14.80
CA ALA A 4 40.44 -43.73 15.86
C ALA A 4 41.50 -42.69 16.30
N ALA A 5 41.01 -41.51 16.69
CA ALA A 5 41.65 -40.45 17.48
C ALA A 5 42.69 -39.51 16.80
N ILE A 6 42.28 -38.26 16.53
CA ILE A 6 43.07 -37.06 16.89
C ILE A 6 42.11 -35.98 17.41
N LEU A 7 42.37 -35.55 18.65
CA LEU A 7 41.71 -34.45 19.37
C LEU A 7 41.81 -33.13 18.60
N GLY A 8 40.71 -32.39 18.56
CA GLY A 8 40.63 -31.02 18.05
C GLY A 8 41.30 -30.01 18.98
N ALA A 9 42.15 -29.17 18.40
CA ALA A 9 42.52 -27.89 18.97
C ALA A 9 41.38 -26.89 18.71
N VAL A 10 40.62 -26.58 19.75
CA VAL A 10 39.65 -25.47 19.74
C VAL A 10 40.45 -24.17 19.83
N VAL A 11 40.50 -23.43 18.73
CA VAL A 11 40.90 -22.02 18.73
C VAL A 11 39.78 -21.26 19.44
N MET A 12 40.05 -20.77 20.65
CA MET A 12 39.21 -19.78 21.33
C MET A 12 39.24 -18.49 20.51
N VAL A 13 38.22 -18.28 19.68
CA VAL A 13 37.90 -16.96 19.13
C VAL A 13 37.34 -16.14 20.28
N GLY A 14 38.14 -15.19 20.78
CA GLY A 14 37.69 -14.22 21.75
C GLY A 14 36.51 -13.43 21.19
N THR A 15 35.36 -13.50 21.86
CA THR A 15 34.20 -12.65 21.58
C THR A 15 34.57 -11.21 21.90
N SER A 16 34.89 -10.43 20.87
CA SER A 16 34.94 -8.97 20.98
C SER A 16 33.53 -8.48 21.28
N LEU A 17 33.29 -7.97 22.49
CA LEU A 17 32.09 -7.19 22.82
C LEU A 17 32.09 -5.92 21.95
N GLN A 18 31.37 -6.00 20.82
CA GLN A 18 31.05 -4.86 19.97
C GLN A 18 30.29 -3.82 20.82
N SER A 19 30.77 -2.58 20.82
CA SER A 19 29.97 -1.45 21.29
C SER A 19 28.82 -1.29 20.30
N HIS A 20 27.58 -1.43 20.76
CA HIS A 20 26.40 -1.15 19.94
C HIS A 20 26.43 0.34 19.57
N ALA A 21 26.42 0.66 18.28
CA ALA A 21 26.24 2.03 17.82
C ALA A 21 24.86 2.54 18.29
N GLU A 22 24.76 3.83 18.59
CA GLU A 22 23.51 4.47 18.96
C GLU A 22 22.48 4.32 17.83
N PRO A 23 21.28 3.75 18.09
CA PRO A 23 20.27 3.57 17.06
C PRO A 23 19.64 4.92 16.72
N GLN A 24 19.27 5.10 15.45
CA GLN A 24 18.63 6.32 14.99
C GLN A 24 17.21 6.52 15.56
N TYR A 25 16.54 5.42 15.96
CA TYR A 25 15.21 5.39 16.58
C TYR A 25 15.13 4.28 17.64
N TYR A 26 14.34 4.51 18.68
CA TYR A 26 14.10 3.59 19.78
C TYR A 26 12.70 2.99 19.67
N PHE A 27 12.64 1.68 19.40
CA PHE A 27 11.42 0.89 19.46
C PHE A 27 11.56 -0.05 20.65
N GLY A 28 10.86 0.25 21.74
CA GLY A 28 11.14 -0.38 23.01
C GLY A 28 9.93 -0.87 23.78
N ALA A 29 10.22 -1.56 24.88
CA ALA A 29 9.23 -2.04 25.82
C ALA A 29 9.76 -1.91 27.25
N ASP A 30 8.89 -1.56 28.20
CA ASP A 30 9.19 -1.74 29.62
C ASP A 30 9.02 -3.22 29.98
N LEU A 31 10.11 -3.89 30.37
CA LEU A 31 10.09 -5.31 30.69
C LEU A 31 10.40 -5.57 32.16
N SER A 32 10.10 -4.60 33.02
CA SER A 32 10.39 -4.68 34.45
C SER A 32 9.59 -5.82 35.13
N TYR A 33 8.36 -6.12 34.70
CA TYR A 33 7.57 -7.21 35.29
C TYR A 33 7.90 -8.62 34.78
N VAL A 34 8.69 -8.79 33.71
CA VAL A 34 8.84 -10.12 33.08
C VAL A 34 9.37 -11.17 34.05
N ASN A 35 10.39 -10.84 34.85
CA ASN A 35 10.96 -11.78 35.83
C ASN A 35 9.92 -12.16 36.89
N GLU A 36 9.12 -11.20 37.36
CA GLU A 36 8.06 -11.42 38.35
C GLU A 36 6.96 -12.32 37.78
N MET A 37 6.46 -12.02 36.58
CA MET A 37 5.42 -12.81 35.92
C MET A 37 5.85 -14.26 35.68
N GLU A 38 7.08 -14.48 35.21
CA GLU A 38 7.61 -15.84 34.98
C GLU A 38 7.76 -16.64 36.28
N ASP A 39 8.22 -16.01 37.38
CA ASP A 39 8.34 -16.65 38.68
C ASP A 39 6.97 -17.08 39.25
N CYS A 40 5.88 -16.41 38.83
CA CYS A 40 4.50 -16.77 39.15
C CYS A 40 3.82 -17.68 38.11
N GLY A 41 4.59 -18.17 37.13
CA GLY A 41 4.13 -19.17 36.16
C GLY A 41 3.52 -18.60 34.87
N ALA A 42 3.72 -17.32 34.56
CA ALA A 42 3.45 -16.82 33.21
C ALA A 42 4.34 -17.52 32.18
N VAL A 43 3.77 -17.82 31.02
CA VAL A 43 4.48 -18.50 29.92
C VAL A 43 4.22 -17.73 28.65
N TYR A 44 5.29 -17.27 28.01
CA TYR A 44 5.21 -16.50 26.78
C TYR A 44 5.53 -17.34 25.56
N ARG A 45 4.87 -17.03 24.46
CA ARG A 45 4.88 -17.80 23.22
C ARG A 45 4.92 -16.87 22.01
N ASP A 46 5.56 -17.33 20.95
CA ASP A 46 5.40 -16.71 19.64
C ASP A 46 3.96 -16.87 19.11
N ALA A 47 3.68 -16.26 17.95
CA ALA A 47 2.39 -16.37 17.29
C ALA A 47 2.03 -17.82 16.89
N ALA A 48 3.02 -18.71 16.73
CA ALA A 48 2.84 -20.13 16.43
C ALA A 48 2.61 -20.99 17.70
N GLY A 49 2.64 -20.40 18.89
CA GLY A 49 2.46 -21.06 20.18
C GLY A 49 3.72 -21.68 20.77
N VAL A 50 4.90 -21.45 20.18
CA VAL A 50 6.19 -21.94 20.68
C VAL A 50 6.65 -21.08 21.85
N ARG A 51 6.97 -21.72 22.97
CA ARG A 51 7.47 -21.02 24.16
C ARG A 51 8.81 -20.37 23.87
N ALA A 52 8.95 -19.09 24.20
CA ALA A 52 10.19 -18.33 24.04
C ALA A 52 10.32 -17.23 25.11
N ASP A 53 11.53 -16.68 25.23
CA ASP A 53 11.82 -15.56 26.12
C ASP A 53 11.18 -14.27 25.57
N PRO A 54 10.38 -13.51 26.34
CA PRO A 54 9.76 -12.24 25.89
C PRO A 54 10.75 -11.24 25.30
N PHE A 55 11.97 -11.19 25.83
CA PHE A 55 13.01 -10.29 25.32
C PHE A 55 13.40 -10.68 23.90
N GLN A 56 13.50 -11.99 23.61
CA GLN A 56 13.79 -12.48 22.26
C GLN A 56 12.60 -12.34 21.33
N LEU A 57 11.37 -12.54 21.83
CA LEU A 57 10.15 -12.39 21.03
C LEU A 57 9.99 -10.96 20.53
N LEU A 58 10.13 -9.97 21.41
CA LEU A 58 10.01 -8.56 21.03
C LEU A 58 11.19 -8.11 20.18
N GLN A 59 12.42 -8.57 20.47
CA GLN A 59 13.58 -8.26 19.63
C GLN A 59 13.46 -8.87 18.22
N SER A 60 12.90 -10.08 18.09
CA SER A 60 12.64 -10.70 16.78
C SER A 60 11.65 -9.92 15.93
N ARG A 61 10.88 -9.02 16.58
CA ARG A 61 9.97 -8.06 15.97
C ARG A 61 10.55 -6.65 15.90
N GLY A 62 11.86 -6.46 16.06
CA GLY A 62 12.50 -5.16 15.87
C GLY A 62 12.70 -4.33 17.14
N ALA A 63 12.29 -4.80 18.33
CA ALA A 63 12.59 -4.08 19.57
C ALA A 63 14.10 -3.96 19.78
N ASN A 64 14.54 -2.73 20.08
CA ASN A 64 15.96 -2.39 20.26
C ASN A 64 16.26 -1.72 21.60
N LEU A 65 15.25 -1.40 22.41
CA LEU A 65 15.38 -0.78 23.73
C LEU A 65 14.51 -1.50 24.75
N VAL A 66 15.08 -1.78 25.93
CA VAL A 66 14.32 -2.23 27.10
C VAL A 66 14.39 -1.16 28.17
N ARG A 67 13.22 -0.71 28.63
CA ARG A 67 13.12 0.10 29.84
C ARG A 67 13.07 -0.80 31.08
N VAL A 68 13.82 -0.42 32.11
CA VAL A 68 13.98 -1.20 33.34
C VAL A 68 13.91 -0.26 34.54
N ARG A 69 12.95 -0.51 35.43
CA ARG A 69 12.74 0.24 36.66
C ARG A 69 13.66 -0.20 37.80
N LEU A 70 14.14 0.77 38.59
CA LEU A 70 14.89 0.57 39.82
C LEU A 70 14.22 1.32 41.00
N TRP A 71 13.89 0.56 42.05
CA TRP A 71 13.48 1.07 43.36
C TRP A 71 14.67 1.49 44.22
N ASN A 72 14.42 2.32 45.22
CA ASN A 72 15.41 2.67 46.25
C ASN A 72 15.62 1.55 47.28
N ASP A 73 14.60 1.27 48.11
CA ASP A 73 14.58 0.16 49.09
C ASP A 73 13.13 -0.36 49.25
N ALA A 74 12.52 -0.80 48.15
CA ALA A 74 11.16 -1.36 48.17
C ALA A 74 11.11 -2.70 48.92
N ARG A 75 10.73 -2.70 50.20
CA ARG A 75 10.69 -3.92 51.04
C ARG A 75 9.51 -4.84 50.77
N TRP A 76 8.51 -4.36 50.01
CA TRP A 76 7.31 -5.11 49.69
C TRP A 76 7.47 -6.01 48.45
N THR A 77 8.57 -5.89 47.71
CA THR A 77 8.89 -6.72 46.54
C THR A 77 10.37 -7.07 46.49
N ARG A 78 10.71 -8.17 45.82
CA ARG A 78 12.10 -8.55 45.50
C ARG A 78 12.51 -8.18 44.07
N TYR A 79 11.61 -7.62 43.28
CA TYR A 79 11.81 -7.24 41.88
C TYR A 79 12.10 -5.74 41.76
N SER A 80 12.70 -5.32 40.64
CA SER A 80 13.19 -3.96 40.42
C SER A 80 14.14 -3.46 41.53
N ASN A 81 14.79 -4.36 42.26
CA ASN A 81 15.97 -4.05 43.07
C ASN A 81 17.25 -4.30 42.23
N MET A 82 18.42 -3.99 42.79
CA MET A 82 19.69 -4.15 42.06
C MET A 82 19.93 -5.56 41.51
N ALA A 83 19.52 -6.62 42.22
CA ALA A 83 19.70 -7.99 41.76
C ALA A 83 18.81 -8.30 40.53
N ASP A 84 17.55 -7.87 40.58
CA ASP A 84 16.60 -8.05 39.49
C ASP A 84 16.94 -7.18 38.27
N VAL A 85 17.31 -5.91 38.49
CA VAL A 85 17.79 -5.00 37.43
C VAL A 85 18.99 -5.62 36.71
N LYS A 86 19.99 -6.14 37.44
CA LYS A 86 21.14 -6.84 36.82
C LYS A 86 20.70 -8.06 36.01
N LYS A 87 19.68 -8.81 36.46
CA LYS A 87 19.12 -9.96 35.71
C LYS A 87 18.46 -9.48 34.42
N THR A 88 17.62 -8.45 34.50
CA THR A 88 16.90 -7.86 33.36
C THR A 88 17.85 -7.27 32.32
N ILE A 89 18.85 -6.48 32.73
CA ILE A 89 19.84 -5.91 31.80
C ILE A 89 20.63 -7.01 31.07
N ARG A 90 21.02 -8.09 31.76
CA ARG A 90 21.67 -9.23 31.11
C ARG A 90 20.77 -9.90 30.07
N ARG A 91 19.47 -10.02 30.33
CA ARG A 91 18.50 -10.58 29.37
C ARG A 91 18.34 -9.68 28.16
N ALA A 92 18.16 -8.37 28.37
CA ALA A 92 18.07 -7.38 27.29
C ALA A 92 19.32 -7.40 26.40
N ARG A 93 20.52 -7.33 27.00
CA ARG A 93 21.79 -7.39 26.26
C ARG A 93 21.98 -8.71 25.52
N LYS A 94 21.58 -9.85 26.12
CA LYS A 94 21.65 -11.17 25.48
C LYS A 94 20.72 -11.24 24.26
N ALA A 95 19.58 -10.56 24.29
CA ALA A 95 18.67 -10.45 23.15
C ALA A 95 19.17 -9.43 22.09
N GLY A 96 20.14 -8.59 22.41
CA GLY A 96 20.67 -7.56 21.50
C GLY A 96 19.99 -6.20 21.62
N MET A 97 19.33 -5.92 22.75
CA MET A 97 18.67 -4.63 23.03
C MET A 97 19.50 -3.75 23.96
N GLN A 98 19.41 -2.43 23.77
CA GLN A 98 19.92 -1.41 24.69
C GLN A 98 19.03 -1.29 25.94
N VAL A 99 19.50 -0.57 26.95
CA VAL A 99 18.78 -0.38 28.21
C VAL A 99 18.56 1.10 28.53
N LEU A 100 17.31 1.44 28.85
CA LEU A 100 16.91 2.65 29.56
C LEU A 100 16.65 2.30 31.03
N LEU A 101 17.57 2.69 31.91
CA LEU A 101 17.42 2.48 33.35
C LEU A 101 16.63 3.64 33.96
N ASP A 102 15.52 3.32 34.62
CA ASP A 102 14.62 4.29 35.23
C ASP A 102 14.76 4.32 36.74
N TYR A 103 15.25 5.46 37.26
CA TYR A 103 15.27 5.77 38.68
C TYR A 103 13.95 6.39 39.11
N HIS A 104 13.12 5.61 39.80
CA HIS A 104 11.89 6.11 40.40
C HIS A 104 12.13 7.04 41.60
N TYR A 105 13.33 6.99 42.21
CA TYR A 105 13.66 7.72 43.43
C TYR A 105 12.62 7.55 44.56
N SER A 106 12.13 6.33 44.72
CA SER A 106 11.07 5.97 45.67
C SER A 106 11.21 4.50 46.07
N ASP A 107 10.72 4.16 47.28
CA ASP A 107 10.54 2.76 47.72
C ASP A 107 9.25 2.15 47.14
N ASP A 108 8.54 2.93 46.34
CA ASP A 108 7.18 2.68 45.89
C ASP A 108 6.87 3.38 44.55
N TRP A 109 5.71 3.09 43.96
CA TRP A 109 5.30 3.64 42.66
C TRP A 109 5.32 5.18 42.64
N ALA A 110 6.08 5.74 41.70
CA ALA A 110 6.16 7.16 41.40
C ALA A 110 5.50 7.39 40.03
N ASP A 111 4.59 8.36 39.95
CA ASP A 111 3.79 8.67 38.76
C ASP A 111 3.50 10.18 38.70
N GLY A 112 2.73 10.60 37.69
CA GLY A 112 2.32 12.00 37.50
C GLY A 112 1.69 12.67 38.71
N ASP A 113 1.05 11.92 39.62
CA ASP A 113 0.33 12.47 40.77
C ASP A 113 1.17 12.45 42.06
N LYS A 114 2.16 11.57 42.18
CA LYS A 114 2.96 11.42 43.41
C LYS A 114 4.40 10.98 43.14
N GLN A 115 5.30 11.51 43.97
CA GLN A 115 6.75 11.26 43.92
C GLN A 115 7.26 10.97 45.33
N ILE A 116 6.78 9.89 45.96
CA ILE A 116 6.97 9.63 47.39
C ILE A 116 8.46 9.46 47.73
N ILE A 117 8.95 10.21 48.70
CA ILE A 117 10.33 10.11 49.19
C ILE A 117 10.62 8.73 49.82
N PRO A 118 11.78 8.10 49.55
CA PRO A 118 12.21 6.88 50.23
C PRO A 118 12.23 7.05 51.75
N ALA A 119 11.87 6.01 52.49
CA ALA A 119 11.81 6.04 53.95
C ALA A 119 13.17 6.40 54.58
N ALA A 120 14.26 5.94 53.97
CA ALA A 120 15.62 6.24 54.40
C ALA A 120 16.02 7.72 54.26
N TRP A 121 15.30 8.48 53.43
CA TRP A 121 15.61 9.87 53.08
C TRP A 121 14.62 10.87 53.69
N ALA A 122 13.50 10.38 54.26
CA ALA A 122 12.41 11.19 54.78
C ALA A 122 12.84 12.24 55.82
N ALA A 123 13.84 11.94 56.65
CA ALA A 123 14.37 12.88 57.65
C ALA A 123 15.02 14.13 57.05
N ASP A 124 15.37 14.10 55.76
CA ASP A 124 16.05 15.17 55.06
C ASP A 124 15.12 15.94 54.11
N ILE A 125 13.80 15.69 54.16
CA ILE A 125 12.84 16.24 53.19
C ILE A 125 12.89 17.77 53.04
N ASP A 126 13.17 18.47 54.14
CA ASP A 126 13.28 19.93 54.22
C ASP A 126 14.73 20.45 54.08
N ASN A 127 15.69 19.56 53.83
CA ASN A 127 17.09 19.89 53.59
C ASN A 127 17.49 19.56 52.14
N PRO A 128 17.34 20.52 51.20
CA PRO A 128 17.57 20.27 49.77
C PRO A 128 19.03 19.95 49.43
N ASP A 129 20.00 20.40 50.23
CA ASP A 129 21.43 20.04 50.06
C ASP A 129 21.65 18.56 50.35
N LYS A 130 21.15 18.09 51.49
CA LYS A 130 21.32 16.70 51.90
C LYS A 130 20.53 15.73 51.01
N LEU A 131 19.37 16.15 50.49
CA LEU A 131 18.65 15.37 49.48
C LEU A 131 19.41 15.31 48.15
N ALA A 132 20.03 16.41 47.72
CA ALA A 132 20.84 16.42 46.51
C ALA A 132 22.04 15.47 46.64
N GLU A 133 22.70 15.44 47.80
CA GLU A 133 23.75 14.46 48.11
C GLU A 133 23.23 13.02 47.98
N ARG A 134 22.07 12.72 48.56
CA ARG A 134 21.49 11.36 48.50
C ARG A 134 21.11 10.92 47.09
N VAL A 135 20.51 11.81 46.30
CA VAL A 135 20.20 11.54 44.88
C VAL A 135 21.49 11.25 44.12
N HIS A 136 22.52 12.08 44.31
CA HIS A 136 23.80 11.91 43.64
C HIS A 136 24.48 10.60 44.04
N GLU A 137 24.63 10.32 45.33
CA GLU A 137 25.30 9.13 45.85
C GLU A 137 24.59 7.85 45.42
N PHE A 138 23.25 7.82 45.50
CA PHE A 138 22.47 6.67 45.07
C PHE A 138 22.70 6.39 43.59
N THR A 139 22.46 7.38 42.73
CA THR A 139 22.60 7.22 41.27
C THR A 139 24.03 6.89 40.85
N LEU A 140 25.04 7.51 41.48
CA LEU A 140 26.44 7.25 41.17
C LEU A 140 26.88 5.85 41.60
N SER A 141 26.49 5.43 42.81
CA SER A 141 26.88 4.12 43.36
C SER A 141 26.23 2.97 42.58
N THR A 142 24.94 3.08 42.24
CA THR A 142 24.22 2.08 41.47
C THR A 142 24.76 1.95 40.05
N LEU A 143 25.06 3.06 39.37
CA LEU A 143 25.67 3.02 38.03
C LEU A 143 27.10 2.45 38.07
N ARG A 144 27.90 2.80 39.07
CA ARG A 144 29.24 2.19 39.26
C ARG A 144 29.16 0.70 39.53
N GLU A 145 28.17 0.27 40.31
CA GLU A 145 27.94 -1.15 40.58
C GLU A 145 27.54 -1.91 39.31
N LEU A 146 26.72 -1.32 38.44
CA LEU A 146 26.36 -1.88 37.14
C LEU A 146 27.56 -1.92 36.19
N ASP A 147 28.34 -0.84 36.11
CA ASP A 147 29.53 -0.74 35.26
C ASP A 147 30.61 -1.76 35.64
N ALA A 148 30.83 -1.96 36.94
CA ALA A 148 31.81 -2.93 37.47
C ALA A 148 31.53 -4.38 37.02
N VAL A 149 30.29 -4.68 36.63
CA VAL A 149 29.89 -5.99 36.08
C VAL A 149 29.56 -5.95 34.59
N GLY A 150 29.92 -4.86 33.89
CA GLY A 150 29.73 -4.69 32.44
C GLY A 150 28.28 -4.44 32.02
N LEU A 151 27.45 -3.87 32.91
CA LEU A 151 26.01 -3.66 32.71
C LEU A 151 25.60 -2.19 32.72
N MET A 152 26.53 -1.25 32.55
CA MET A 152 26.21 0.19 32.42
C MET A 152 25.12 0.41 31.36
N PRO A 153 23.98 1.06 31.64
CA PRO A 153 22.92 1.28 30.64
C PRO A 153 23.31 2.34 29.60
N GLU A 154 22.72 2.26 28.41
CA GLU A 154 22.91 3.26 27.36
C GLU A 154 22.12 4.56 27.63
N LEU A 155 20.96 4.45 28.29
CA LEU A 155 20.12 5.59 28.69
C LEU A 155 19.78 5.51 30.19
N VAL A 156 19.68 6.66 30.84
CA VAL A 156 19.27 6.80 32.24
C VAL A 156 18.16 7.84 32.38
N GLN A 157 17.02 7.43 32.92
CA GLN A 157 15.91 8.31 33.29
C GLN A 157 16.11 8.77 34.74
N VAL A 158 16.20 10.08 34.96
CA VAL A 158 16.34 10.69 36.29
C VAL A 158 14.94 11.12 36.75
N GLY A 159 14.32 10.30 37.59
CA GLY A 159 12.91 10.47 37.99
C GLY A 159 11.95 9.76 37.04
N ASN A 160 10.70 9.55 37.48
CA ASN A 160 9.64 8.97 36.65
C ASN A 160 8.40 9.87 36.65
N GLU A 161 7.88 10.20 35.46
CA GLU A 161 6.65 10.99 35.27
C GLU A 161 6.51 12.19 36.23
N THR A 162 7.56 13.01 36.36
CA THR A 162 7.68 13.95 37.47
C THR A 162 6.94 15.27 37.21
N ASN A 163 5.61 15.24 37.15
CA ASN A 163 4.80 16.45 36.94
C ASN A 163 4.88 17.42 38.13
N GLY A 164 5.00 16.88 39.34
CA GLY A 164 5.10 17.61 40.61
C GLY A 164 6.51 17.66 41.22
N GLU A 165 6.58 18.02 42.50
CA GLU A 165 7.84 18.08 43.25
C GLU A 165 8.44 16.67 43.46
N ILE A 166 9.69 16.45 43.07
CA ILE A 166 10.39 15.16 43.26
C ILE A 166 10.75 14.95 44.75
N LEU A 167 10.77 13.70 45.21
CA LEU A 167 11.06 13.34 46.60
C LEU A 167 10.17 14.10 47.59
N SER A 168 8.86 13.93 47.46
CA SER A 168 7.82 14.63 48.22
C SER A 168 7.00 13.66 49.10
N THR A 169 6.02 14.18 49.84
CA THR A 169 5.00 13.38 50.55
C THR A 169 3.67 13.44 49.81
N LEU A 170 2.76 12.52 50.11
CA LEU A 170 1.39 12.57 49.55
C LEU A 170 0.67 13.90 49.88
N GLU A 171 0.93 14.47 51.05
CA GLU A 171 0.37 15.76 51.45
C GLU A 171 0.96 16.92 50.63
N ARG A 172 2.27 16.90 50.37
CA ARG A 172 2.98 17.94 49.62
C ARG A 172 2.90 17.79 48.10
N ALA A 173 2.51 16.63 47.58
CA ALA A 173 2.47 16.35 46.13
C ALA A 173 1.57 17.31 45.33
N LYS A 174 0.58 17.93 45.99
CA LYS A 174 -0.34 18.91 45.39
C LYS A 174 0.18 20.36 45.41
N ASN A 175 1.29 20.61 46.12
CA ASN A 175 1.87 21.95 46.19
C ASN A 175 2.56 22.31 44.86
N PRO A 176 2.59 23.59 44.48
CA PRO A 176 3.42 24.05 43.37
C PRO A 176 4.89 23.66 43.59
N ILE A 177 5.59 23.35 42.50
CA ILE A 177 7.00 22.95 42.55
C ILE A 177 7.85 24.10 43.10
N ASP A 178 8.61 23.85 44.18
CA ASP A 178 9.74 24.69 44.55
C ASP A 178 10.89 24.42 43.57
N TRP A 179 10.95 25.22 42.52
CA TRP A 179 11.94 25.05 41.46
C TRP A 179 13.39 25.22 41.91
N THR A 180 13.65 25.97 42.99
CA THR A 180 15.02 26.10 43.51
C THR A 180 15.48 24.76 44.10
N ARG A 181 14.60 24.11 44.87
CA ARG A 181 14.82 22.76 45.40
C ARG A 181 14.85 21.72 44.28
N ASN A 182 13.83 21.67 43.44
CA ASN A 182 13.66 20.64 42.40
C ASN A 182 14.84 20.64 41.42
N ALA A 183 15.29 21.82 40.97
CA ALA A 183 16.44 21.94 40.09
C ALA A 183 17.73 21.42 40.73
N LYS A 184 17.91 21.64 42.03
CA LYS A 184 19.07 21.13 42.78
C LYS A 184 19.13 19.61 42.76
N LEU A 185 17.99 18.95 42.92
CA LEU A 185 17.86 17.49 42.94
C LEU A 185 18.05 16.87 41.55
N PHE A 186 17.38 17.41 40.52
CA PHE A 186 17.59 16.95 39.14
C PHE A 186 19.05 17.11 38.70
N ASN A 187 19.65 18.27 38.96
CA ASN A 187 21.05 18.50 38.64
C ASN A 187 21.97 17.55 39.42
N ALA A 188 21.61 17.12 40.63
CA ALA A 188 22.39 16.12 41.36
C ALA A 188 22.34 14.73 40.69
N GLY A 189 21.15 14.30 40.26
CA GLY A 189 20.99 13.06 39.51
C GLY A 189 21.72 13.10 38.17
N ILE A 190 21.54 14.19 37.39
CA ILE A 190 22.26 14.42 36.13
C ILE A 190 23.78 14.34 36.33
N ARG A 191 24.32 15.09 37.31
CA ARG A 191 25.76 15.06 37.62
C ARG A 191 26.26 13.65 37.94
N ALA A 192 25.51 12.89 38.73
CA ALA A 192 25.88 11.51 39.05
C ALA A 192 25.96 10.62 37.80
N VAL A 193 25.02 10.76 36.85
CA VAL A 193 25.07 10.03 35.57
C VAL A 193 26.30 10.44 34.77
N ARG A 194 26.59 11.75 34.66
CA ARG A 194 27.77 12.25 33.94
C ARG A 194 29.07 11.76 34.56
N GLU A 195 29.18 11.75 35.89
CA GLU A 195 30.35 11.25 36.63
C GLU A 195 30.55 9.75 36.44
N ALA A 196 29.50 8.94 36.55
CA ALA A 196 29.56 7.51 36.31
C ALA A 196 29.97 7.22 34.84
N GLY A 197 29.37 7.96 33.90
CA GLY A 197 29.68 7.89 32.49
C GLY A 197 31.12 8.26 32.20
N ALA A 198 31.71 9.28 32.84
CA ALA A 198 33.07 9.75 32.57
C ALA A 198 34.11 8.62 32.69
N THR A 199 33.94 7.69 33.65
CA THR A 199 34.84 6.55 33.88
C THR A 199 34.47 5.28 33.11
N SER A 200 33.23 5.17 32.60
CA SER A 200 32.75 3.97 31.91
C SER A 200 33.06 3.96 30.40
N ARG A 201 33.00 2.76 29.80
CA ARG A 201 33.03 2.58 28.33
C ARG A 201 31.75 3.09 27.67
N ILE A 202 30.61 2.99 28.34
CA ILE A 202 29.32 3.49 27.85
C ILE A 202 29.09 4.86 28.51
N LYS A 203 28.72 5.86 27.71
CA LYS A 203 28.37 7.21 28.20
C LYS A 203 26.85 7.32 28.19
N PRO A 204 26.16 7.16 29.33
CA PRO A 204 24.70 7.11 29.31
C PRO A 204 24.11 8.46 28.93
N ARG A 205 23.08 8.43 28.08
CA ARG A 205 22.24 9.60 27.79
C ARG A 205 21.27 9.83 28.94
N VAL A 206 21.05 11.09 29.32
CA VAL A 206 20.18 11.46 30.44
C VAL A 206 18.81 11.90 29.94
N MET A 207 17.77 11.27 30.47
CA MET A 207 16.37 11.56 30.18
C MET A 207 15.65 12.14 31.38
N LEU A 208 14.82 13.16 31.15
CA LEU A 208 13.81 13.64 32.09
C LEU A 208 12.42 13.30 31.55
N HIS A 209 11.54 12.75 32.39
CA HIS A 209 10.29 12.13 31.96
C HIS A 209 9.07 12.80 32.62
N ILE A 210 8.10 13.26 31.81
CA ILE A 210 6.89 13.97 32.26
C ILE A 210 5.64 13.27 31.73
N ALA A 211 4.63 13.13 32.60
CA ALA A 211 3.35 12.52 32.27
C ALA A 211 2.41 13.51 31.57
N GLN A 212 1.76 13.04 30.49
CA GLN A 212 0.75 13.73 29.69
C GLN A 212 1.32 14.93 28.90
N PRO A 213 1.03 15.05 27.58
CA PRO A 213 1.63 16.08 26.74
C PRO A 213 1.37 17.53 27.20
N GLU A 214 0.22 17.81 27.79
CA GLU A 214 -0.16 19.14 28.29
C GLU A 214 0.75 19.68 29.41
N ASN A 215 1.43 18.80 30.16
CA ASN A 215 2.30 19.20 31.27
C ASN A 215 3.75 19.43 30.84
N VAL A 216 4.17 18.87 29.70
CA VAL A 216 5.59 18.79 29.32
C VAL A 216 6.18 20.17 29.04
N GLU A 217 5.58 20.94 28.14
CA GLU A 217 6.08 22.27 27.77
C GLU A 217 6.21 23.24 28.96
N PRO A 218 5.16 23.46 29.80
CA PRO A 218 5.28 24.38 30.94
C PRO A 218 6.30 23.89 31.98
N TRP A 219 6.42 22.58 32.19
CA TRP A 219 7.37 22.01 33.13
C TRP A 219 8.82 22.27 32.69
N PHE A 220 9.17 21.94 31.44
CA PHE A 220 10.52 22.14 30.93
C PHE A 220 10.91 23.62 30.82
N ALA A 221 9.95 24.50 30.52
CA ALA A 221 10.19 25.94 30.55
C ALA A 221 10.57 26.45 31.95
N ALA A 222 9.89 25.96 32.99
CA ALA A 222 10.19 26.33 34.36
C ALA A 222 11.50 25.68 34.88
N ALA A 223 11.75 24.42 34.50
CA ALA A 223 13.00 23.71 34.81
C ALA A 223 14.23 24.42 34.21
N ALA A 224 14.15 24.84 32.95
CA ALA A 224 15.21 25.59 32.29
C ALA A 224 15.48 26.93 32.99
N LYS A 225 14.42 27.67 33.37
CA LYS A 225 14.54 28.93 34.14
C LYS A 225 15.20 28.73 35.49
N ALA A 226 15.02 27.56 36.11
CA ALA A 226 15.64 27.18 37.38
C ALA A 226 17.05 26.59 37.23
N GLY A 227 17.56 26.44 36.01
CA GLY A 227 18.92 25.95 35.74
C GLY A 227 19.05 24.45 35.53
N VAL A 228 18.00 23.75 35.10
CA VAL A 228 18.06 22.35 34.66
C VAL A 228 18.09 22.31 33.14
N SER A 229 19.27 22.06 32.56
CA SER A 229 19.46 22.07 31.10
C SER A 229 20.42 21.00 30.55
N ASP A 230 21.20 20.33 31.40
CA ASP A 230 22.16 19.29 30.98
C ASP A 230 21.47 17.91 30.87
N PHE A 231 20.50 17.79 29.96
CA PHE A 231 19.84 16.52 29.64
C PHE A 231 19.83 16.29 28.13
N ASP A 232 19.80 15.03 27.72
CA ASP A 232 19.90 14.63 26.31
C ASP A 232 18.54 14.23 25.71
N MET A 233 17.57 13.89 26.56
CA MET A 233 16.25 13.37 26.14
C MET A 233 15.10 13.89 27.00
N ILE A 234 13.97 14.10 26.35
CA ILE A 234 12.66 14.39 26.94
C ILE A 234 11.78 13.15 26.75
N GLY A 235 11.38 12.55 27.87
CA GLY A 235 10.38 11.48 27.89
C GLY A 235 8.98 12.04 28.05
N ILE A 236 8.01 11.45 27.34
CA ILE A 236 6.59 11.78 27.46
C ILE A 236 5.78 10.49 27.65
N SER A 237 4.81 10.50 28.55
CA SER A 237 3.74 9.48 28.59
C SER A 237 2.50 9.95 27.84
N TYR A 238 1.88 9.07 27.07
CA TYR A 238 0.60 9.34 26.40
C TYR A 238 -0.40 8.20 26.59
N TYR A 239 -1.49 8.53 27.26
CA TYR A 239 -2.68 7.69 27.36
C TYR A 239 -3.89 8.58 27.15
N ARG A 240 -4.74 8.24 26.17
CA ARG A 240 -5.93 9.05 25.86
C ARG A 240 -6.82 9.28 27.08
N ARG A 241 -6.94 8.27 27.96
CA ARG A 241 -7.73 8.30 29.19
C ARG A 241 -7.35 9.43 30.14
N TRP A 242 -6.05 9.71 30.27
CA TRP A 242 -5.52 10.67 31.26
C TRP A 242 -5.01 11.97 30.63
N SER A 243 -5.03 12.09 29.30
CA SER A 243 -4.65 13.32 28.62
C SER A 243 -5.87 14.04 28.04
N THR A 244 -5.85 15.36 28.17
CA THR A 244 -6.77 16.26 27.47
C THR A 244 -6.45 16.42 25.99
N GLN A 245 -5.23 16.06 25.58
CA GLN A 245 -4.76 16.15 24.20
C GLN A 245 -5.14 14.90 23.40
N ASP A 246 -5.52 15.11 22.15
CA ASP A 246 -5.65 14.03 21.16
C ASP A 246 -4.29 13.74 20.49
N LEU A 247 -4.30 12.90 19.45
CA LEU A 247 -3.09 12.52 18.72
C LEU A 247 -2.44 13.71 17.98
N ASP A 248 -3.23 14.68 17.54
CA ASP A 248 -2.72 15.87 16.86
C ASP A 248 -2.11 16.85 17.88
N GLY A 249 -2.74 16.98 19.05
CA GLY A 249 -2.20 17.71 20.20
C GLY A 249 -0.85 17.16 20.67
N LEU A 250 -0.72 15.83 20.81
CA LEU A 250 0.55 15.16 21.09
C LEU A 250 1.61 15.49 20.04
N SER A 251 1.25 15.39 18.76
CA SER A 251 2.14 15.68 17.63
C SER A 251 2.68 17.12 17.69
N ALA A 252 1.80 18.07 17.98
CA ALA A 252 2.15 19.48 18.12
C ALA A 252 3.09 19.75 19.31
N VAL A 253 2.87 19.09 20.46
CA VAL A 253 3.75 19.17 21.63
C VAL A 253 5.15 18.66 21.30
N ILE A 254 5.28 17.46 20.71
CA ILE A 254 6.57 16.87 20.30
C ILE A 254 7.34 17.83 19.39
N ASN A 255 6.64 18.39 18.39
CA ASN A 255 7.22 19.31 17.43
C ASN A 255 7.77 20.58 18.11
N ARG A 256 7.02 21.19 19.04
CA ARG A 256 7.47 22.39 19.74
C ARG A 256 8.64 22.10 20.69
N LEU A 257 8.67 20.95 21.34
CA LEU A 257 9.74 20.58 22.27
C LEU A 257 11.09 20.45 21.57
N ARG A 258 11.16 19.76 20.41
CA ARG A 258 12.41 19.63 19.64
C ARG A 258 12.96 20.97 19.12
N GLN A 259 12.11 21.99 19.00
CA GLN A 259 12.53 23.33 18.58
C GLN A 259 13.09 24.15 19.75
N ARG A 260 12.60 23.91 20.98
CA ARG A 260 12.96 24.70 22.16
C ARG A 260 14.11 24.11 22.96
N HIS A 261 14.34 22.81 22.84
CA HIS A 261 15.35 22.09 23.60
C HIS A 261 16.27 21.31 22.66
N ALA A 262 17.57 21.34 22.92
CA ALA A 262 18.57 20.51 22.23
C ALA A 262 18.57 19.08 22.80
N ALA A 263 17.39 18.44 22.82
CA ALA A 263 17.17 17.12 23.38
C ALA A 263 16.20 16.33 22.49
N ASP A 264 16.43 15.03 22.36
CA ASP A 264 15.53 14.16 21.60
C ASP A 264 14.25 13.89 22.38
N VAL A 265 13.11 13.78 21.71
CA VAL A 265 11.82 13.48 22.34
C VAL A 265 11.47 12.00 22.14
N LEU A 266 11.29 11.25 23.21
CA LEU A 266 10.85 9.86 23.16
C LEU A 266 9.46 9.72 23.81
N LEU A 267 8.54 9.00 23.16
CA LEU A 267 7.30 8.59 23.83
C LEU A 267 7.60 7.35 24.68
N VAL A 268 7.74 7.52 25.98
CA VAL A 268 8.36 6.51 26.87
C VAL A 268 7.32 5.57 27.48
N GLU A 269 6.06 6.01 27.54
CA GLU A 269 4.96 5.15 28.00
C GLU A 269 3.70 5.40 27.17
N ALA A 270 3.20 4.32 26.57
CA ALA A 270 1.91 4.25 25.90
C ALA A 270 1.39 2.81 25.94
N ALA A 271 0.07 2.65 26.00
CA ALA A 271 -0.59 1.36 25.86
C ALA A 271 -2.01 1.52 25.32
N TYR A 272 -2.56 0.44 24.77
CA TYR A 272 -3.90 0.45 24.19
C TYR A 272 -4.55 -0.93 24.29
N PRO A 273 -5.85 -1.02 24.59
CA PRO A 273 -6.51 -2.31 24.79
C PRO A 273 -6.67 -3.08 23.47
N TRP A 274 -6.33 -4.38 23.49
CA TRP A 274 -6.65 -5.33 22.42
C TRP A 274 -7.96 -6.08 22.66
N THR A 275 -8.53 -5.97 23.86
CA THR A 275 -9.86 -6.45 24.25
C THR A 275 -10.41 -5.63 25.43
N LEU A 276 -11.71 -5.72 25.68
CA LEU A 276 -12.34 -5.21 26.91
C LEU A 276 -12.62 -6.34 27.93
N ASP A 277 -12.34 -7.58 27.57
CA ASP A 277 -12.51 -8.75 28.43
C ASP A 277 -11.40 -8.84 29.49
N HIS A 278 -11.62 -9.68 30.50
CA HIS A 278 -10.68 -10.01 31.57
C HIS A 278 -10.53 -11.53 31.68
N LYS A 279 -9.32 -12.01 31.99
CA LYS A 279 -9.04 -13.41 32.33
C LYS A 279 -9.17 -13.65 33.83
N ASP A 280 -8.89 -12.64 34.64
CA ASP A 280 -8.96 -12.73 36.10
C ASP A 280 -9.92 -11.72 36.72
N GLU A 281 -10.04 -11.74 38.05
CA GLU A 281 -10.97 -10.89 38.80
C GLU A 281 -10.44 -9.46 39.04
N MET A 282 -9.23 -9.15 38.58
CA MET A 282 -8.61 -7.83 38.70
C MET A 282 -9.14 -6.91 37.58
N PRO A 283 -9.74 -5.76 37.91
CA PRO A 283 -10.29 -4.88 36.88
C PRO A 283 -9.22 -4.31 35.94
N ASN A 284 -9.50 -4.33 34.64
CA ASN A 284 -8.69 -3.68 33.62
C ASN A 284 -8.64 -2.16 33.80
N LEU A 285 -7.46 -1.57 33.66
CA LEU A 285 -7.25 -0.13 33.79
C LEU A 285 -7.62 0.64 32.51
N LEU A 286 -7.60 -0.01 31.34
CA LEU A 286 -8.01 0.61 30.08
C LEU A 286 -9.36 0.05 29.64
N GLY A 287 -10.43 0.82 29.82
CA GLY A 287 -11.80 0.46 29.49
C GLY A 287 -12.35 1.17 28.24
N THR A 288 -13.67 1.22 28.11
CA THR A 288 -14.34 1.91 26.99
C THR A 288 -14.03 3.40 26.92
N ASP A 289 -13.71 4.02 28.05
CA ASP A 289 -13.34 5.43 28.19
C ASP A 289 -11.96 5.77 27.59
N THR A 290 -11.14 4.78 27.27
CA THR A 290 -9.86 5.00 26.58
C THR A 290 -9.95 4.86 25.06
N LEU A 291 -11.09 4.40 24.52
CA LEU A 291 -11.22 4.10 23.10
C LEU A 291 -11.23 5.38 22.28
N ILE A 292 -10.38 5.40 21.26
CA ILE A 292 -10.34 6.42 20.23
C ILE A 292 -11.16 5.92 19.05
N GLN A 293 -11.92 6.84 18.44
CA GLN A 293 -12.65 6.59 17.21
C GLN A 293 -11.73 5.94 16.16
N ASP A 294 -12.23 4.92 15.45
CA ASP A 294 -11.52 4.11 14.46
C ASP A 294 -10.48 3.09 15.01
N TYR A 295 -10.27 3.04 16.32
CA TYR A 295 -9.38 2.08 16.99
C TYR A 295 -10.15 1.25 18.05
N PRO A 296 -10.99 0.29 17.65
CA PRO A 296 -11.74 -0.53 18.61
C PRO A 296 -10.78 -1.42 19.43
N ALA A 297 -11.15 -1.78 20.66
CA ALA A 297 -10.41 -2.73 21.50
C ALA A 297 -10.46 -4.15 20.92
N THR A 298 -9.66 -4.37 19.90
CA THR A 298 -9.49 -5.62 19.16
C THR A 298 -8.00 -5.79 18.86
N ARG A 299 -7.56 -7.02 18.56
CA ARG A 299 -6.16 -7.29 18.17
C ARG A 299 -5.69 -6.40 17.01
N GLN A 300 -6.54 -6.18 16.01
CA GLN A 300 -6.23 -5.32 14.86
C GLN A 300 -6.33 -3.84 15.19
N GLY A 301 -7.29 -3.43 16.03
CA GLY A 301 -7.39 -2.05 16.47
C GLY A 301 -6.20 -1.60 17.32
N GLN A 302 -5.71 -2.44 18.24
CA GLN A 302 -4.47 -2.20 18.98
C GLN A 302 -3.28 -2.07 18.02
N ARG A 303 -3.11 -3.01 17.08
CA ARG A 303 -2.04 -2.95 16.07
C ARG A 303 -2.07 -1.64 15.28
N ARG A 304 -3.24 -1.28 14.74
CA ARG A 304 -3.40 -0.06 13.94
C ARG A 304 -3.08 1.20 14.76
N TYR A 305 -3.59 1.28 15.99
CA TYR A 305 -3.33 2.40 16.89
C TYR A 305 -1.83 2.58 17.13
N LEU A 306 -1.11 1.50 17.44
CA LEU A 306 0.33 1.59 17.76
C LEU A 306 1.18 1.95 16.55
N ILE A 307 0.83 1.45 15.36
CA ILE A 307 1.48 1.86 14.11
C ILE A 307 1.24 3.36 13.86
N ASP A 308 0.00 3.80 13.89
CA ASP A 308 -0.36 5.19 13.59
C ASP A 308 0.23 6.17 14.61
N LEU A 309 0.19 5.82 15.90
CA LEU A 309 0.81 6.60 16.98
C LEU A 309 2.32 6.73 16.77
N THR A 310 3.01 5.62 16.51
CA THR A 310 4.47 5.62 16.31
C THR A 310 4.87 6.44 15.08
N GLN A 311 4.14 6.30 13.98
CA GLN A 311 4.38 7.10 12.78
C GLN A 311 4.18 8.60 13.03
N ARG A 312 3.18 8.98 13.83
CA ARG A 312 2.92 10.38 14.22
C ARG A 312 4.02 10.94 15.11
N VAL A 313 4.51 10.15 16.07
CA VAL A 313 5.66 10.51 16.92
C VAL A 313 6.89 10.77 16.05
N ILE A 314 7.24 9.85 15.15
CA ILE A 314 8.37 10.01 14.23
C ILE A 314 8.18 11.24 13.32
N ALA A 315 7.00 11.40 12.73
CA ALA A 315 6.70 12.50 11.81
C ALA A 315 6.79 13.88 12.49
N SER A 316 6.52 13.92 13.78
CA SER A 316 6.59 15.12 14.61
C SER A 316 8.01 15.40 15.14
N GLY A 317 8.97 14.51 14.86
CA GLY A 317 10.38 14.62 15.25
C GLY A 317 10.75 13.91 16.55
N GLY A 318 9.88 13.04 17.05
CA GLY A 318 10.22 12.12 18.12
C GLY A 318 11.13 10.99 17.62
N VAL A 319 11.93 10.42 18.51
CA VAL A 319 12.91 9.37 18.20
C VAL A 319 12.41 7.96 18.51
N GLY A 320 11.08 7.77 18.59
CA GLY A 320 10.44 6.46 18.69
C GLY A 320 9.48 6.33 19.87
N MET A 321 9.20 5.09 20.28
CA MET A 321 8.22 4.78 21.32
C MET A 321 8.67 3.57 22.17
N VAL A 322 8.41 3.65 23.47
CA VAL A 322 8.51 2.53 24.41
C VAL A 322 7.10 2.15 24.90
N TYR A 323 6.72 0.89 24.68
CA TYR A 323 5.44 0.37 25.14
C TYR A 323 5.46 0.08 26.64
N TRP A 324 4.41 0.48 27.33
CA TRP A 324 4.27 0.24 28.76
C TRP A 324 3.91 -1.22 29.06
N GLU A 325 4.81 -1.91 29.77
CA GLU A 325 4.66 -3.25 30.36
C GLU A 325 3.90 -4.26 29.47
N PRO A 326 4.32 -4.52 28.21
CA PRO A 326 3.58 -5.34 27.25
C PRO A 326 3.44 -6.80 27.69
N ALA A 327 4.21 -7.25 28.67
CA ALA A 327 4.23 -8.63 29.17
C ALA A 327 3.48 -8.81 30.50
N TRP A 328 2.81 -7.79 31.03
CA TRP A 328 2.08 -7.88 32.29
C TRP A 328 0.73 -8.60 32.09
N VAL A 329 0.82 -9.90 31.86
CA VAL A 329 -0.33 -10.80 31.71
C VAL A 329 -0.81 -11.32 33.06
N SER A 330 -2.06 -11.76 33.11
CA SER A 330 -2.63 -12.39 34.31
C SER A 330 -1.86 -13.63 34.74
N SER A 331 -1.47 -13.66 36.00
CA SER A 331 -0.66 -14.71 36.61
C SER A 331 -1.05 -14.93 38.07
N ARG A 332 -0.38 -15.87 38.75
CA ARG A 332 -0.57 -16.09 40.20
C ARG A 332 0.13 -15.05 41.06
N CYS A 333 0.78 -14.03 40.47
CA CYS A 333 1.45 -12.99 41.22
C CYS A 333 0.46 -12.16 42.01
N LYS A 334 0.82 -11.87 43.26
CA LYS A 334 0.26 -10.77 44.03
C LYS A 334 1.20 -9.58 43.90
N THR A 335 0.89 -8.70 42.95
CA THR A 335 1.60 -7.44 42.77
C THR A 335 1.16 -6.43 43.84
N ARG A 336 1.72 -5.22 43.80
CA ARG A 336 1.28 -4.11 44.66
C ARG A 336 -0.23 -3.84 44.60
N TRP A 337 -0.85 -4.10 43.44
CA TRP A 337 -2.22 -3.71 43.14
C TRP A 337 -3.25 -4.80 43.40
N GLY A 338 -2.81 -6.05 43.57
CA GLY A 338 -3.71 -7.18 43.74
C GLY A 338 -3.13 -8.48 43.18
N THR A 339 -3.96 -9.52 43.19
CA THR A 339 -3.65 -10.78 42.49
C THR A 339 -4.28 -10.72 41.11
N GLY A 340 -3.49 -10.97 40.05
CA GLY A 340 -3.93 -10.81 38.66
C GLY A 340 -3.17 -9.71 37.91
N SER A 341 -3.76 -9.18 36.84
CA SER A 341 -3.22 -8.03 36.08
C SER A 341 -4.32 -7.05 35.65
N SER A 342 -4.18 -5.78 36.05
CA SER A 342 -5.02 -4.70 35.51
C SER A 342 -4.65 -4.25 34.10
N TRP A 343 -3.64 -4.88 33.49
CA TRP A 343 -3.07 -4.50 32.20
C TRP A 343 -3.13 -5.63 31.16
N GLU A 344 -3.68 -6.79 31.50
CA GLU A 344 -3.72 -7.94 30.60
C GLU A 344 -4.43 -7.65 29.28
N ASN A 345 -5.45 -6.79 29.30
CA ASN A 345 -6.22 -6.41 28.13
C ASN A 345 -5.49 -5.40 27.24
N ALA A 346 -4.38 -4.84 27.70
CA ALA A 346 -3.49 -3.93 26.97
C ALA A 346 -2.08 -4.52 26.81
N ALA A 347 -1.84 -5.76 27.20
CA ALA A 347 -0.59 -6.45 26.92
C ALA A 347 -0.38 -6.62 25.39
N LEU A 348 0.86 -6.91 24.98
CA LEU A 348 1.18 -7.41 23.63
C LEU A 348 1.19 -8.95 23.57
N PHE A 349 0.73 -9.59 24.63
CA PHE A 349 0.49 -11.01 24.69
C PHE A 349 -0.98 -11.25 25.07
N ASP A 350 -1.62 -12.22 24.43
CA ASP A 350 -2.97 -12.59 24.80
C ASP A 350 -3.01 -13.29 26.17
N PHE A 351 -4.22 -13.61 26.61
CA PHE A 351 -4.45 -14.31 27.87
C PHE A 351 -3.63 -15.61 28.02
N ASP A 352 -3.28 -16.29 26.94
CA ASP A 352 -2.47 -17.51 26.96
C ASP A 352 -0.95 -17.26 26.82
N GLY A 353 -0.56 -15.98 26.83
CA GLY A 353 0.82 -15.54 26.65
C GLY A 353 1.30 -15.62 25.21
N ARG A 354 0.42 -15.67 24.20
CA ARG A 354 0.85 -15.64 22.78
C ARG A 354 1.01 -14.20 22.29
N LEU A 355 2.12 -13.93 21.60
CA LEU A 355 2.41 -12.61 21.04
C LEU A 355 1.29 -12.16 20.08
N LEU A 356 0.77 -10.96 20.31
CA LEU A 356 -0.31 -10.34 19.55
C LEU A 356 0.23 -9.55 18.34
N PRO A 357 -0.61 -9.36 17.30
CA PRO A 357 -0.28 -8.47 16.17
C PRO A 357 0.02 -7.02 16.58
N GLY A 358 -0.39 -6.61 17.79
CA GLY A 358 0.00 -5.33 18.37
C GLY A 358 1.51 -5.11 18.35
N ALA A 359 2.31 -6.16 18.51
CA ALA A 359 3.77 -6.10 18.50
C ALA A 359 4.38 -5.75 17.11
N ASP A 360 3.60 -5.82 16.03
CA ASP A 360 4.06 -5.48 14.67
C ASP A 360 4.47 -4.01 14.52
N TYR A 361 4.16 -3.13 15.49
CA TYR A 361 4.65 -1.76 15.48
C TYR A 361 6.18 -1.68 15.66
N LEU A 362 6.82 -2.72 16.20
CA LEU A 362 8.25 -2.71 16.49
C LEU A 362 9.12 -2.90 15.20
N ASP A 363 8.60 -3.56 14.17
CA ASP A 363 9.27 -3.81 12.87
C ASP A 363 8.51 -3.22 11.68
N PHE A 364 7.50 -2.39 11.94
CA PHE A 364 6.75 -1.74 10.88
C PHE A 364 7.68 -0.84 10.04
N PRO A 365 7.55 -0.86 8.69
CA PRO A 365 8.37 -0.04 7.80
C PRO A 365 7.93 1.43 7.85
N TYR A 366 8.23 2.12 8.94
CA TYR A 366 7.93 3.53 9.13
C TYR A 366 8.64 4.41 8.12
N VAL A 367 7.99 5.50 7.75
CA VAL A 367 8.63 6.54 6.97
C VAL A 367 9.41 7.42 7.91
N LEU A 368 10.71 7.50 7.64
CA LEU A 368 11.67 8.23 8.45
C LEU A 368 11.90 9.61 7.83
N PRO A 369 12.07 10.66 8.65
CA PRO A 369 12.53 11.95 8.16
C PRO A 369 13.94 11.86 7.59
N VAL A 370 14.16 12.59 6.51
CA VAL A 370 15.44 12.70 5.80
C VAL A 370 16.15 13.99 6.18
N ASP A 371 17.48 13.94 6.23
CA ASP A 371 18.30 15.13 6.38
C ASP A 371 18.38 15.86 5.03
N VAL A 372 17.94 17.11 5.04
CA VAL A 372 17.86 17.98 3.86
C VAL A 372 18.72 19.20 4.08
N GLU A 373 19.74 19.36 3.25
CA GLU A 373 20.45 20.63 3.13
C GLU A 373 19.69 21.56 2.17
N PHE A 374 19.25 22.70 2.67
CA PHE A 374 18.79 23.82 1.86
C PHE A 374 19.98 24.73 1.58
N ALA A 375 20.33 24.91 0.31
CA ALA A 375 21.39 25.81 -0.10
C ALA A 375 20.85 26.84 -1.11
N LEU A 376 21.17 28.11 -0.89
CA LEU A 376 20.80 29.25 -1.73
C LEU A 376 22.06 30.04 -2.10
N ASP A 377 22.33 30.23 -3.39
CA ASP A 377 23.39 31.13 -3.86
C ASP A 377 22.96 32.59 -3.66
N VAL A 378 23.72 33.34 -2.85
CA VAL A 378 23.46 34.75 -2.51
C VAL A 378 24.51 35.64 -3.18
N ARG A 379 24.17 36.28 -4.31
CA ARG A 379 25.08 37.18 -5.06
C ARG A 379 24.70 38.65 -4.88
N ASN A 380 25.70 39.53 -4.69
CA ASN A 380 25.58 40.99 -4.55
C ASN A 380 24.74 41.51 -3.35
N VAL A 381 25.05 41.08 -2.13
CA VAL A 381 24.38 41.59 -0.93
C VAL A 381 25.38 42.39 -0.08
N LYS A 382 25.25 43.72 -0.11
CA LYS A 382 26.11 44.65 0.66
C LYS A 382 25.60 44.95 2.08
N ASP A 383 24.38 44.52 2.44
CA ASP A 383 23.75 44.80 3.73
C ASP A 383 23.22 43.51 4.38
N ALA A 384 23.25 43.44 5.72
CA ALA A 384 22.93 42.23 6.50
C ALA A 384 21.49 41.72 6.24
N LEU A 385 21.36 40.68 5.42
CA LEU A 385 20.10 39.94 5.21
C LEU A 385 20.01 38.77 6.21
N ALA A 386 18.81 38.54 6.75
CA ALA A 386 18.47 37.30 7.44
C ALA A 386 17.49 36.50 6.56
N LEU A 387 17.84 35.24 6.27
CA LEU A 387 17.09 34.31 5.44
C LEU A 387 16.39 33.30 6.34
N TYR A 388 15.10 33.09 6.10
CA TYR A 388 14.24 32.32 6.98
C TYR A 388 13.43 31.29 6.20
N LEU A 389 13.52 30.04 6.63
CA LEU A 389 12.71 28.93 6.13
C LEU A 389 11.49 28.70 7.02
N TRP A 390 10.34 28.54 6.39
CA TRP A 390 9.04 28.26 7.01
C TRP A 390 8.49 26.93 6.48
N SER A 391 7.73 26.23 7.30
CA SER A 391 7.06 24.97 6.93
C SER A 391 5.72 24.89 7.63
N ASP A 392 4.80 24.17 7.01
CA ASP A 392 3.51 23.78 7.56
C ASP A 392 3.72 22.97 8.87
N VAL A 393 4.88 22.32 9.02
CA VAL A 393 5.27 21.54 10.20
C VAL A 393 5.82 22.44 11.34
N PHE A 394 6.05 23.74 11.12
CA PHE A 394 6.67 24.65 12.11
C PHE A 394 5.69 25.59 12.85
N GLU A 395 4.37 25.49 12.67
CA GLU A 395 3.34 26.39 13.25
C GLU A 395 3.79 27.87 13.43
N SER A 396 3.63 28.65 12.36
CA SER A 396 3.50 30.13 12.27
C SER A 396 4.38 31.10 13.08
N SER A 397 5.34 30.69 13.92
CA SER A 397 6.02 31.64 14.83
C SER A 397 7.55 31.54 14.96
N THR A 398 8.20 30.44 14.56
CA THR A 398 9.67 30.36 14.65
C THR A 398 10.30 29.89 13.34
N PRO A 399 10.74 30.84 12.48
CA PRO A 399 11.41 30.47 11.25
C PRO A 399 12.84 29.97 11.48
N VAL A 400 13.34 29.08 10.61
CA VAL A 400 14.73 28.63 10.68
C VAL A 400 15.65 29.60 9.94
N THR A 401 16.58 30.22 10.67
CA THR A 401 17.60 31.11 10.09
C THR A 401 18.64 30.32 9.30
N MET A 402 18.83 30.69 8.03
CA MET A 402 19.92 30.15 7.21
C MET A 402 21.24 30.84 7.53
N LYS A 403 22.32 30.07 7.63
CA LYS A 403 23.69 30.59 7.86
C LYS A 403 24.31 31.02 6.54
N LEU A 404 24.89 32.22 6.49
CA LEU A 404 25.58 32.72 5.31
C LEU A 404 27.09 32.39 5.38
N THR A 405 27.59 31.65 4.39
CA THR A 405 29.01 31.27 4.24
C THR A 405 29.38 31.34 2.77
N ASP A 406 30.47 32.05 2.43
CA ASP A 406 31.03 32.14 1.06
C ASP A 406 30.03 32.50 -0.06
N GLY A 407 29.12 33.43 0.21
CA GLY A 407 28.12 33.88 -0.77
C GLY A 407 27.00 32.85 -1.00
N LYS A 408 26.82 31.91 -0.07
CA LYS A 408 25.73 30.96 -0.05
C LYS A 408 25.07 30.92 1.33
N ALA A 409 23.74 30.82 1.36
CA ALA A 409 22.98 30.63 2.58
C ALA A 409 22.56 29.16 2.70
N HIS A 410 22.82 28.56 3.86
CA HIS A 410 22.58 27.14 4.10
C HIS A 410 21.75 26.90 5.36
N ALA A 411 20.87 25.91 5.34
CA ALA A 411 20.22 25.36 6.51
C ALA A 411 20.05 23.85 6.36
N ASN A 412 20.44 23.11 7.39
CA ASN A 412 20.19 21.67 7.44
C ASN A 412 18.93 21.43 8.27
N LEU A 413 17.93 20.80 7.66
CA LEU A 413 16.67 20.46 8.31
C LEU A 413 16.43 18.96 8.18
N ARG A 414 15.92 18.35 9.24
CA ARG A 414 15.43 16.98 9.20
C ARG A 414 13.91 17.00 9.04
N LEU A 415 13.42 16.55 7.89
CA LEU A 415 12.04 16.71 7.44
C LEU A 415 11.43 15.39 6.97
N MET A 416 10.13 15.21 7.16
CA MET A 416 9.43 14.09 6.54
C MET A 416 9.40 14.24 5.01
N PRO A 417 9.58 13.16 4.24
CA PRO A 417 9.33 13.19 2.81
C PRO A 417 7.93 13.75 2.51
N GLY A 418 7.82 14.67 1.56
CA GLY A 418 6.58 15.38 1.24
C GLY A 418 6.36 16.69 2.01
N THR A 419 7.22 17.04 2.99
CA THR A 419 7.10 18.29 3.75
C THR A 419 7.22 19.50 2.83
N ARG A 420 6.22 20.39 2.87
CA ARG A 420 6.21 21.65 2.12
C ARG A 420 6.99 22.73 2.86
N MET A 421 7.79 23.46 2.11
CA MET A 421 8.60 24.56 2.60
C MET A 421 8.23 25.87 1.90
N LYS A 422 8.37 26.98 2.62
CA LYS A 422 8.26 28.36 2.14
C LYS A 422 9.53 29.12 2.57
N LEU A 423 10.12 29.89 1.66
CA LEU A 423 11.28 30.73 1.94
C LEU A 423 10.85 32.20 2.09
N GLN A 424 11.39 32.94 3.06
CA GLN A 424 11.17 34.37 3.22
C GLN A 424 12.48 35.11 3.54
N VAL A 425 12.64 36.32 2.99
CA VAL A 425 13.87 37.13 3.08
C VAL A 425 13.59 38.45 3.81
N TYR A 426 14.46 38.83 4.77
CA TYR A 426 14.34 40.07 5.55
C TYR A 426 15.58 40.96 5.41
N ARG A 427 15.35 42.29 5.37
CA ARG A 427 16.40 43.30 5.26
C ARG A 427 17.07 43.68 6.59
N ASP A 428 16.37 43.48 7.71
CA ASP A 428 16.85 43.85 9.05
C ASP A 428 16.26 42.88 10.10
N ALA A 429 17.13 42.17 10.81
CA ALA A 429 16.77 41.18 11.82
C ALA A 429 16.10 41.78 13.07
N GLN A 430 16.26 43.09 13.34
CA GLN A 430 15.70 43.73 14.55
C GLN A 430 14.31 44.33 14.36
N ARG A 431 13.88 44.61 13.11
CA ARG A 431 12.62 45.31 12.83
C ARG A 431 11.49 44.43 12.28
N GLN A 432 11.78 43.16 11.96
CA GLN A 432 10.83 42.23 11.31
C GLN A 432 10.03 42.85 10.15
N GLN A 433 10.58 43.84 9.44
CA GLN A 433 9.92 44.40 8.24
C GLN A 433 10.20 43.44 7.06
N PRO A 434 9.18 42.72 6.55
CA PRO A 434 9.38 41.81 5.43
C PRO A 434 9.67 42.62 4.15
N LEU A 435 10.56 42.11 3.29
CA LEU A 435 10.82 42.71 1.97
C LEU A 435 9.61 42.64 1.03
N LEU A 436 8.58 41.86 1.39
CA LEU A 436 7.33 41.66 0.66
C LEU A 436 6.18 41.78 1.66
N SER A 437 5.26 42.73 1.46
CA SER A 437 4.04 42.81 2.26
C SER A 437 3.13 41.62 1.89
N ALA A 438 2.36 41.11 2.85
CA ALA A 438 1.44 39.98 2.62
C ALA A 438 0.35 40.31 1.58
N ASP A 439 0.10 41.60 1.34
CA ASP A 439 -0.92 42.08 0.42
C ASP A 439 -0.43 42.21 -1.04
N ASP A 440 0.88 42.20 -1.29
CA ASP A 440 1.47 42.46 -2.61
C ASP A 440 1.94 41.20 -3.39
N ALA A 441 1.65 39.97 -2.93
CA ALA A 441 2.15 38.77 -3.60
C ALA A 441 1.22 37.54 -3.60
N PRO A 442 0.25 37.44 -4.52
CA PRO A 442 -0.25 36.15 -4.95
C PRO A 442 0.78 35.50 -5.87
N GLY A 443 1.46 34.45 -5.40
CA GLY A 443 2.26 33.55 -6.26
C GLY A 443 3.79 33.67 -6.21
N ARG A 444 4.40 34.17 -5.13
CA ARG A 444 5.87 34.17 -4.96
C ARG A 444 6.33 33.53 -3.65
N PHE A 445 6.01 32.25 -3.51
CA PHE A 445 6.69 31.34 -2.59
C PHE A 445 7.41 30.31 -3.45
N VAL A 446 8.73 30.12 -3.27
CA VAL A 446 9.40 28.94 -3.82
C VAL A 446 8.96 27.76 -2.96
N GLN A 447 7.98 26.99 -3.46
CA GLN A 447 7.62 25.71 -2.86
C GLN A 447 8.65 24.68 -3.28
N ALA A 448 9.32 24.09 -2.29
CA ALA A 448 10.07 22.86 -2.47
C ALA A 448 9.45 21.77 -1.59
N VAL A 449 9.47 20.55 -2.11
CA VAL A 449 9.02 19.34 -1.43
C VAL A 449 10.25 18.47 -1.20
N ALA A 450 10.51 18.07 0.04
CA ALA A 450 11.57 17.11 0.31
C ALA A 450 11.21 15.76 -0.31
N GLY A 451 11.98 15.32 -1.31
CA GLY A 451 11.87 13.98 -1.90
C GLY A 451 12.45 12.91 -0.97
N ALA A 452 12.06 11.65 -1.16
CA ALA A 452 12.59 10.54 -0.37
C ALA A 452 14.11 10.30 -0.59
N ASP A 453 14.65 10.74 -1.73
CA ASP A 453 16.05 10.50 -2.15
C ASP A 453 16.91 11.78 -2.24
N ASP A 454 16.36 12.97 -1.96
CA ASP A 454 17.04 14.26 -2.15
C ASP A 454 17.63 14.80 -0.84
N THR A 455 18.96 14.65 -0.67
CA THR A 455 19.70 15.19 0.50
C THR A 455 20.04 16.67 0.38
N THR A 456 19.81 17.27 -0.80
CA THR A 456 20.13 18.68 -1.07
C THR A 456 19.05 19.32 -1.94
N ILE A 457 18.38 20.35 -1.42
CA ILE A 457 17.39 21.14 -2.16
C ILE A 457 18.01 22.49 -2.52
N SER A 458 18.24 22.70 -3.82
CA SER A 458 18.66 23.99 -4.37
C SER A 458 17.44 24.83 -4.72
N LEU A 459 17.20 25.91 -3.97
CA LEU A 459 16.13 26.87 -4.26
C LEU A 459 16.67 27.89 -5.28
N THR A 460 16.26 27.82 -6.53
CA THR A 460 16.57 28.87 -7.52
C THR A 460 15.36 29.75 -7.75
N GLU A 461 15.29 30.92 -7.09
CA GLU A 461 14.43 32.02 -7.56
C GLU A 461 15.28 33.05 -8.31
N LYS A 462 14.81 33.41 -9.52
CA LYS A 462 15.44 34.41 -10.38
C LYS A 462 15.32 35.80 -9.75
N LEU A 463 16.42 36.30 -9.20
CA LEU A 463 16.66 37.73 -8.98
C LEU A 463 17.60 38.29 -10.06
N CYS A 464 17.35 38.05 -11.35
CA CYS A 464 17.94 38.84 -12.45
C CYS A 464 17.34 38.45 -13.81
N ASP A 465 16.98 39.44 -14.63
CA ASP A 465 16.42 39.28 -15.98
C ASP A 465 17.44 38.85 -17.05
N GLN A 466 18.72 38.69 -16.74
CA GLN A 466 19.72 38.27 -17.72
C GLN A 466 20.81 37.39 -17.07
N CYS A 467 20.73 36.06 -17.26
CA CYS A 467 21.82 35.16 -17.67
C CYS A 467 21.65 33.69 -17.23
N VAL A 468 21.97 32.80 -18.17
CA VAL A 468 22.17 31.33 -18.12
C VAL A 468 20.94 30.43 -18.09
N VAL A 469 20.77 29.69 -19.20
CA VAL A 469 19.79 28.62 -19.44
C VAL A 469 20.19 27.41 -18.61
N ALA A 470 19.41 27.07 -17.57
CA ALA A 470 19.40 25.71 -17.05
C ALA A 470 18.70 24.84 -18.10
N GLN A 471 19.43 23.89 -18.70
CA GLN A 471 18.81 22.86 -19.53
C GLN A 471 17.95 21.99 -18.60
N ALA A 472 16.63 22.23 -18.59
CA ALA A 472 15.74 21.36 -17.83
C ALA A 472 15.89 19.91 -18.32
N LYS A 473 16.05 18.98 -17.39
CA LYS A 473 15.91 17.53 -17.59
C LYS A 473 14.57 17.23 -18.29
N SER A 474 14.41 16.02 -18.82
CA SER A 474 13.09 15.64 -19.31
C SER A 474 12.05 15.72 -18.20
N THR A 475 10.96 16.45 -18.44
CA THR A 475 9.84 16.51 -17.51
C THR A 475 8.70 15.71 -18.12
N LEU A 476 8.32 14.61 -17.47
CA LEU A 476 7.01 14.00 -17.64
C LEU A 476 6.07 14.70 -16.66
N GLY A 477 5.17 15.52 -17.17
CA GLY A 477 4.16 16.20 -16.36
C GLY A 477 2.79 15.57 -16.56
N ASN A 478 2.07 15.35 -15.47
CA ASN A 478 0.64 15.04 -15.53
C ASN A 478 -0.08 16.18 -16.27
N PHE A 479 -0.88 15.84 -17.29
CA PHE A 479 -1.64 16.81 -18.10
C PHE A 479 -3.16 16.60 -18.00
N ASN A 480 -3.61 15.94 -16.93
CA ASN A 480 -4.99 15.49 -16.75
C ASN A 480 -5.96 16.55 -16.24
N GLY A 481 -5.49 17.51 -15.43
CA GLY A 481 -6.37 18.53 -14.82
C GLY A 481 -6.83 19.59 -15.81
N ASN A 482 -7.83 20.39 -15.46
CA ASN A 482 -8.23 21.63 -16.16
C ASN A 482 -8.50 21.45 -17.66
N TRP A 483 -9.25 20.42 -18.05
CA TRP A 483 -9.80 20.28 -19.39
C TRP A 483 -11.21 20.86 -19.44
N GLN A 484 -11.62 21.32 -20.62
CA GLN A 484 -13.01 21.66 -20.90
C GLN A 484 -13.60 20.58 -21.79
N PHE A 485 -14.78 20.09 -21.45
CA PHE A 485 -15.49 19.01 -22.13
C PHE A 485 -16.84 19.50 -22.65
N HIS A 486 -17.21 19.01 -23.83
CA HIS A 486 -18.53 19.16 -24.41
C HIS A 486 -18.94 17.88 -25.13
N ARG A 487 -20.11 17.34 -24.77
CA ARG A 487 -20.74 16.24 -25.51
C ARG A 487 -21.66 16.81 -26.59
N ALA A 488 -21.34 16.57 -27.85
CA ALA A 488 -22.10 17.12 -28.96
C ALA A 488 -23.48 16.48 -29.08
N ALA A 489 -24.48 17.29 -29.45
CA ALA A 489 -25.82 16.82 -29.77
C ALA A 489 -25.94 16.27 -31.21
N ASP A 490 -25.04 16.70 -32.10
CA ASP A 490 -24.99 16.32 -33.52
C ASP A 490 -23.59 15.79 -33.87
N VAL A 491 -23.54 14.79 -34.73
CA VAL A 491 -22.29 14.16 -35.21
C VAL A 491 -21.48 15.06 -36.14
N ASP A 492 -22.15 16.02 -36.78
CA ASP A 492 -21.54 17.01 -37.67
C ASP A 492 -21.19 18.33 -36.95
N ALA A 493 -21.27 18.37 -35.62
CA ALA A 493 -20.95 19.55 -34.83
C ALA A 493 -19.51 20.06 -35.10
N ASP A 494 -19.37 21.36 -35.36
CA ASP A 494 -18.09 22.05 -35.45
C ASP A 494 -17.73 22.62 -34.07
N VAL A 495 -16.52 22.33 -33.59
CA VAL A 495 -16.02 22.88 -32.32
C VAL A 495 -16.14 24.41 -32.24
N LYS A 496 -16.04 25.11 -33.38
CA LYS A 496 -16.13 26.58 -33.45
C LYS A 496 -17.54 27.12 -33.21
N SER A 497 -18.58 26.31 -33.42
CA SER A 497 -19.97 26.74 -33.19
C SER A 497 -20.45 26.50 -31.75
N ILE A 498 -19.65 25.81 -30.92
CA ILE A 498 -19.99 25.50 -29.52
C ILE A 498 -19.81 26.75 -28.64
N PRO A 499 -20.88 27.31 -28.05
CA PRO A 499 -20.79 28.46 -27.15
C PRO A 499 -19.97 28.14 -25.89
N SER A 500 -19.20 29.10 -25.38
CA SER A 500 -18.37 28.91 -24.17
C SER A 500 -19.15 28.43 -22.93
N SER A 501 -20.44 28.75 -22.82
CA SER A 501 -21.32 28.33 -21.72
C SER A 501 -21.69 26.83 -21.75
N GLN A 502 -21.44 26.13 -22.86
CA GLN A 502 -21.75 24.71 -23.01
C GLN A 502 -20.55 23.79 -22.72
N TRP A 503 -19.41 24.37 -22.32
CA TRP A 503 -18.23 23.63 -21.91
C TRP A 503 -18.21 23.47 -20.39
N VAL A 504 -17.94 22.25 -19.92
CA VAL A 504 -17.79 21.94 -18.49
C VAL A 504 -16.34 21.62 -18.18
N GLU A 505 -15.85 22.04 -17.01
CA GLU A 505 -14.50 21.67 -16.58
C GLU A 505 -14.48 20.22 -16.10
N VAL A 506 -13.47 19.46 -16.55
CA VAL A 506 -13.27 18.05 -16.19
C VAL A 506 -11.80 17.77 -15.95
N THR A 507 -11.55 16.68 -15.23
CA THR A 507 -10.22 16.08 -15.07
C THR A 507 -10.25 14.70 -15.72
N VAL A 508 -9.21 14.39 -16.49
CA VAL A 508 -8.98 13.07 -17.09
C VAL A 508 -8.34 12.14 -16.04
N PRO A 509 -8.57 10.82 -16.02
CA PRO A 509 -9.53 10.03 -16.78
C PRO A 509 -10.99 10.49 -16.69
N HIS A 510 -11.67 10.60 -17.84
CA HIS A 510 -13.05 11.07 -17.96
C HIS A 510 -13.87 10.27 -18.98
N THR A 511 -15.09 9.88 -18.60
CA THR A 511 -16.08 9.27 -19.51
C THR A 511 -16.99 10.33 -20.13
N ALA A 512 -17.35 10.18 -21.39
CA ALA A 512 -18.23 11.14 -22.09
C ALA A 512 -19.66 11.15 -21.53
N ARG A 513 -20.09 10.08 -20.85
CA ARG A 513 -21.39 9.98 -20.19
C ARG A 513 -21.25 9.12 -18.94
N ILE A 514 -21.81 9.61 -17.84
CA ILE A 514 -22.13 8.76 -16.69
C ILE A 514 -23.32 7.90 -17.11
N GLU A 515 -23.08 6.60 -17.27
CA GLU A 515 -24.09 5.64 -17.69
C GLU A 515 -24.95 5.17 -16.51
N PRO A 516 -26.16 4.61 -16.74
CA PRO A 516 -26.92 3.92 -15.68
C PRO A 516 -26.20 2.65 -15.19
N ARG A 517 -26.73 2.00 -14.15
CA ARG A 517 -26.14 0.73 -13.65
C ARG A 517 -26.13 -0.37 -14.72
N ILE A 518 -27.26 -0.54 -15.42
CA ILE A 518 -27.42 -1.47 -16.54
C ILE A 518 -27.28 -0.69 -17.84
N VAL A 519 -26.26 -1.00 -18.63
CA VAL A 519 -25.90 -0.25 -19.83
C VAL A 519 -26.20 -1.08 -21.07
N ASN A 520 -27.44 -0.96 -21.55
CA ASN A 520 -27.93 -1.58 -22.78
C ASN A 520 -28.10 -0.59 -23.97
N ASP A 521 -28.06 0.72 -23.67
CA ASP A 521 -28.08 1.82 -24.62
C ASP A 521 -26.91 2.77 -24.30
N GLN A 522 -25.70 2.24 -24.42
CA GLN A 522 -24.49 3.02 -24.21
C GLN A 522 -24.44 4.17 -25.22
N TRP A 523 -24.12 5.38 -24.75
CA TRP A 523 -24.01 6.51 -25.64
C TRP A 523 -22.89 6.34 -26.68
N GLN A 524 -23.24 6.58 -27.95
CA GLN A 524 -22.31 6.74 -29.06
C GLN A 524 -22.52 8.10 -29.74
N GLY A 525 -21.44 8.81 -30.02
CA GLY A 525 -21.51 10.12 -30.66
C GLY A 525 -20.17 10.85 -30.68
N ILE A 526 -20.25 12.17 -30.74
CA ILE A 526 -19.08 13.05 -30.79
C ILE A 526 -18.89 13.76 -29.46
N ALA A 527 -17.65 13.74 -28.97
CA ALA A 527 -17.22 14.47 -27.78
C ALA A 527 -16.04 15.37 -28.12
N PHE A 528 -16.04 16.57 -27.55
CA PHE A 528 -14.93 17.50 -27.67
C PHE A 528 -14.30 17.74 -26.30
N TYR A 529 -12.97 17.69 -26.28
CA TYR A 529 -12.15 18.14 -25.16
C TYR A 529 -11.29 19.29 -25.66
N ARG A 530 -11.19 20.38 -24.90
CA ARG A 530 -10.24 21.44 -25.20
C ARG A 530 -9.47 21.87 -23.97
N LYS A 531 -8.25 22.33 -24.19
CA LYS A 531 -7.38 22.81 -23.13
C LYS A 531 -6.49 23.93 -23.65
N ALA A 532 -6.47 25.02 -22.91
CA ALA A 532 -5.53 26.10 -23.11
C ALA A 532 -4.36 25.95 -22.15
N PHE A 533 -3.13 26.19 -22.62
CA PHE A 533 -1.94 26.18 -21.77
C PHE A 533 -0.86 27.13 -22.32
N ALA A 534 -0.03 27.65 -21.42
CA ALA A 534 1.12 28.46 -21.79
C ALA A 534 2.32 27.57 -22.09
N ALA A 535 3.09 27.88 -23.14
CA ALA A 535 4.39 27.24 -23.35
C ALA A 535 5.40 27.87 -22.41
N GLU A 536 6.12 27.07 -21.63
CA GLU A 536 7.16 27.62 -20.77
C GLU A 536 8.35 28.10 -21.60
N PRO A 537 8.99 29.24 -21.25
CA PRO A 537 10.21 29.70 -21.92
C PRO A 537 11.33 28.64 -21.92
N SER A 538 11.35 27.76 -20.92
CA SER A 538 12.29 26.65 -20.77
C SER A 538 12.17 25.58 -21.86
N TRP A 539 11.06 25.54 -22.62
CA TRP A 539 10.83 24.58 -23.69
C TRP A 539 11.42 25.01 -25.05
N ARG A 540 11.98 26.23 -25.15
CA ARG A 540 12.57 26.70 -26.40
C ARG A 540 13.71 25.79 -26.85
N GLY A 541 13.63 25.31 -28.09
CA GLY A 541 14.61 24.39 -28.67
C GLY A 541 14.51 22.94 -28.19
N LYS A 542 13.52 22.61 -27.34
CA LYS A 542 13.23 21.25 -26.89
C LYS A 542 12.20 20.57 -27.77
N GLN A 543 12.04 19.26 -27.61
CA GLN A 543 10.87 18.55 -28.12
C GLN A 543 9.76 18.58 -27.08
N VAL A 544 8.53 18.82 -27.49
CA VAL A 544 7.36 18.89 -26.62
C VAL A 544 6.27 18.02 -27.20
N TRP A 545 5.92 16.96 -26.49
CA TRP A 545 4.95 15.96 -26.93
C TRP A 545 3.82 15.83 -25.92
N LEU A 546 2.66 15.38 -26.41
CA LEU A 546 1.59 14.85 -25.57
C LEU A 546 1.42 13.37 -25.85
N ARG A 547 1.39 12.56 -24.80
CA ARG A 547 1.06 11.13 -24.87
C ARG A 547 -0.32 10.91 -24.27
N PHE A 548 -1.23 10.37 -25.07
CA PHE A 548 -2.57 9.96 -24.65
C PHE A 548 -2.51 8.46 -24.40
N GLU A 549 -2.85 7.99 -23.20
CA GLU A 549 -2.80 6.56 -22.84
C GLU A 549 -4.01 5.75 -23.37
N GLY A 550 -5.09 6.43 -23.75
CA GLY A 550 -6.30 5.84 -24.31
C GLY A 550 -7.40 6.87 -24.55
N ALA A 551 -8.02 6.83 -25.72
CA ALA A 551 -9.05 7.78 -26.14
C ALA A 551 -10.09 7.09 -27.03
N MET A 552 -11.27 6.80 -26.49
CA MET A 552 -12.25 5.97 -27.20
C MET A 552 -13.07 6.79 -28.22
N ASN A 553 -13.12 6.46 -29.53
CA ASN A 553 -12.36 5.43 -30.27
C ASN A 553 -11.53 6.00 -31.43
N VAL A 554 -12.06 6.97 -32.17
CA VAL A 554 -11.32 7.73 -33.18
C VAL A 554 -11.03 9.13 -32.64
N ALA A 555 -9.75 9.47 -32.49
CA ALA A 555 -9.32 10.74 -31.93
C ALA A 555 -8.69 11.64 -32.99
N GLU A 556 -9.33 12.77 -33.29
CA GLU A 556 -8.74 13.85 -34.09
C GLU A 556 -8.20 14.94 -33.15
N VAL A 557 -6.90 15.18 -33.19
CA VAL A 557 -6.23 16.19 -32.36
C VAL A 557 -5.93 17.41 -33.21
N ARG A 558 -6.39 18.57 -32.76
CA ARG A 558 -6.09 19.89 -33.31
C ARG A 558 -5.25 20.69 -32.34
N PHE A 559 -4.19 21.31 -32.85
CA PHE A 559 -3.32 22.19 -32.09
C PHE A 559 -3.26 23.55 -32.76
N ASN A 560 -3.60 24.61 -32.01
CA ASN A 560 -3.67 25.99 -32.50
C ASN A 560 -4.48 26.13 -33.82
N GLY A 561 -5.61 25.41 -33.89
CA GLY A 561 -6.55 25.43 -35.02
C GLY A 561 -6.19 24.50 -36.19
N ARG A 562 -5.06 23.77 -36.15
CA ARG A 562 -4.64 22.83 -37.21
C ARG A 562 -4.76 21.40 -36.73
N VAL A 563 -5.30 20.50 -37.55
CA VAL A 563 -5.26 19.06 -37.29
C VAL A 563 -3.81 18.60 -37.32
N VAL A 564 -3.34 17.97 -36.24
CA VAL A 564 -1.96 17.46 -36.11
C VAL A 564 -1.89 15.94 -36.17
N THR A 565 -2.94 15.24 -35.76
CA THR A 565 -3.05 13.79 -35.94
C THR A 565 -4.50 13.32 -35.91
N THR A 566 -4.74 12.16 -36.51
CA THR A 566 -5.94 11.34 -36.32
C THR A 566 -5.49 9.94 -35.91
N HIS A 567 -5.94 9.48 -34.74
CA HIS A 567 -5.64 8.15 -34.21
C HIS A 567 -6.88 7.25 -34.32
N LEU A 568 -6.65 5.99 -34.71
CA LEU A 568 -7.65 4.94 -34.80
C LEU A 568 -7.41 3.91 -33.69
N GLY A 569 -8.43 3.68 -32.87
CA GLY A 569 -8.37 2.73 -31.75
C GLY A 569 -8.43 3.44 -30.41
N GLY A 570 -9.15 2.84 -29.45
CA GLY A 570 -9.36 3.45 -28.13
C GLY A 570 -8.51 2.92 -27.00
N TYR A 571 -7.81 1.80 -27.16
CA TYR A 571 -7.20 1.05 -26.06
C TYR A 571 -5.70 1.19 -25.91
N LEU A 572 -5.00 1.74 -26.90
CA LEU A 572 -3.55 1.86 -26.87
C LEU A 572 -3.13 3.33 -26.96
N PRO A 573 -1.94 3.65 -26.47
CA PRO A 573 -1.44 5.01 -26.48
C PRO A 573 -1.15 5.52 -27.89
N PHE A 574 -1.20 6.85 -28.05
CA PHE A 574 -0.63 7.55 -29.19
C PHE A 574 0.02 8.86 -28.73
N VAL A 575 0.97 9.36 -29.53
CA VAL A 575 1.79 10.51 -29.16
C VAL A 575 1.72 11.60 -30.24
N VAL A 576 1.59 12.85 -29.80
CA VAL A 576 1.46 14.03 -30.65
C VAL A 576 2.65 14.96 -30.42
N ASP A 577 3.39 15.28 -31.49
CA ASP A 577 4.47 16.26 -31.43
C ASP A 577 3.96 17.69 -31.63
N LEU A 578 4.09 18.53 -30.59
CA LEU A 578 3.66 19.92 -30.58
C LEU A 578 4.77 20.91 -30.93
N THR A 579 6.01 20.44 -31.03
CA THR A 579 7.24 21.26 -31.04
C THR A 579 7.21 22.41 -32.04
N LYS A 580 6.81 22.15 -33.28
CA LYS A 580 6.81 23.15 -34.37
C LYS A 580 5.65 24.15 -34.29
N GLY A 581 4.60 23.85 -33.53
CA GLY A 581 3.37 24.64 -33.47
C GLY A 581 3.25 25.54 -32.23
N LEU A 582 4.20 25.45 -31.29
CA LEU A 582 4.14 26.16 -30.01
C LEU A 582 4.26 27.67 -30.19
N LYS A 583 3.35 28.39 -29.55
CA LYS A 583 3.39 29.84 -29.32
C LYS A 583 3.96 30.07 -27.92
N PHE A 584 5.01 30.87 -27.82
CA PHE A 584 5.66 31.19 -26.53
C PHE A 584 5.23 32.55 -25.97
N ASP A 585 4.62 33.37 -26.81
CA ASP A 585 4.12 34.72 -26.57
C ASP A 585 2.59 34.78 -26.48
N ALA A 586 1.92 33.63 -26.58
CA ALA A 586 0.47 33.49 -26.49
C ALA A 586 0.09 32.11 -25.91
N ALA A 587 -1.16 31.99 -25.44
CA ALA A 587 -1.71 30.69 -25.06
C ALA A 587 -1.78 29.75 -26.26
N ASN A 588 -1.48 28.47 -26.02
CA ASN A 588 -1.67 27.39 -26.96
C ASN A 588 -3.00 26.71 -26.69
N GLU A 589 -3.72 26.37 -27.75
CA GLU A 589 -4.98 25.66 -27.67
C GLU A 589 -4.83 24.25 -28.24
N LEU A 590 -5.29 23.27 -27.47
CA LEU A 590 -5.45 21.89 -27.89
C LEU A 590 -6.93 21.56 -27.91
N VAL A 591 -7.40 20.91 -28.97
CA VAL A 591 -8.75 20.36 -29.09
C VAL A 591 -8.63 18.90 -29.51
N VAL A 592 -9.35 18.02 -28.82
CA VAL A 592 -9.48 16.61 -29.16
C VAL A 592 -10.94 16.33 -29.47
N ARG A 593 -11.24 15.94 -30.70
CA ARG A 593 -12.55 15.43 -31.11
C ARG A 593 -12.50 13.92 -31.05
N LEU A 594 -13.37 13.32 -30.25
CA LEU A 594 -13.54 11.88 -30.15
C LEU A 594 -14.84 11.43 -30.82
N ASP A 595 -14.77 10.31 -31.52
CA ASP A 595 -15.90 9.61 -32.13
C ASP A 595 -15.87 8.15 -31.65
N ASN A 596 -16.89 7.74 -30.89
CA ASN A 596 -17.02 6.37 -30.37
C ASN A 596 -18.15 5.58 -31.04
N ARG A 597 -18.65 6.03 -32.20
CA ARG A 597 -19.59 5.26 -33.02
C ARG A 597 -18.92 4.01 -33.58
N ASP A 598 -19.75 3.05 -33.97
CA ASP A 598 -19.30 1.81 -34.61
C ASP A 598 -18.40 2.12 -35.82
N ASN A 599 -17.25 1.46 -35.87
CA ASN A 599 -16.25 1.68 -36.92
C ASN A 599 -15.69 0.34 -37.40
N ALA A 600 -15.92 0.05 -38.68
CA ALA A 600 -15.57 -1.22 -39.29
C ALA A 600 -14.05 -1.46 -39.44
N VAL A 601 -13.22 -0.42 -39.26
CA VAL A 601 -11.75 -0.49 -39.33
C VAL A 601 -11.14 -0.78 -37.97
N THR A 602 -11.66 -0.18 -36.89
CA THR A 602 -11.14 -0.40 -35.53
C THR A 602 -11.76 -1.61 -34.85
N GLY A 603 -12.97 -2.02 -35.26
CA GLY A 603 -13.70 -3.11 -34.62
C GLY A 603 -14.04 -2.83 -33.15
N PRO A 604 -14.50 -3.84 -32.38
CA PRO A 604 -14.99 -5.16 -32.79
C PRO A 604 -16.39 -5.04 -33.45
N LYS A 605 -17.31 -5.98 -33.21
CA LYS A 605 -18.69 -5.91 -33.74
C LYS A 605 -19.39 -4.59 -33.36
N PRO A 606 -20.38 -4.14 -34.16
CA PRO A 606 -21.29 -3.07 -33.78
C PRO A 606 -21.87 -3.27 -32.37
N LEU A 607 -21.95 -2.18 -31.58
CA LEU A 607 -22.37 -2.22 -30.17
C LEU A 607 -23.69 -2.97 -29.96
N LYS A 608 -24.65 -2.80 -30.87
CA LYS A 608 -25.98 -3.46 -30.85
C LYS A 608 -25.97 -5.00 -30.80
N VAL A 609 -24.82 -5.63 -31.08
CA VAL A 609 -24.63 -7.09 -31.08
C VAL A 609 -23.30 -7.49 -30.41
N LEU A 610 -22.68 -6.58 -29.67
CA LEU A 610 -21.45 -6.80 -28.93
C LEU A 610 -21.79 -7.17 -27.49
N ASP A 611 -21.25 -8.29 -26.98
CA ASP A 611 -21.52 -8.80 -25.62
C ASP A 611 -20.66 -8.11 -24.54
N PHE A 612 -20.31 -6.83 -24.76
CA PHE A 612 -19.67 -5.91 -23.81
C PHE A 612 -19.73 -4.47 -24.38
N ASN A 613 -19.39 -3.48 -23.55
CA ASN A 613 -19.50 -2.06 -23.88
C ASN A 613 -18.17 -1.42 -24.35
N MET A 614 -18.23 -0.25 -25.01
CA MET A 614 -17.08 0.54 -25.46
C MET A 614 -17.22 2.02 -25.06
N TYR A 615 -17.00 2.29 -23.76
CA TYR A 615 -17.29 3.60 -23.17
C TYR A 615 -16.45 4.72 -23.78
N GLY A 616 -17.13 5.78 -24.26
CA GLY A 616 -16.51 6.93 -24.91
C GLY A 616 -15.77 7.86 -23.94
N GLY A 617 -14.74 8.56 -24.41
CA GLY A 617 -14.07 9.62 -23.64
C GLY A 617 -12.54 9.54 -23.65
N LEU A 618 -11.91 10.57 -23.07
CA LEU A 618 -10.49 10.53 -22.69
C LEU A 618 -10.39 9.79 -21.35
N TYR A 619 -10.51 8.46 -21.42
CA TYR A 619 -10.71 7.62 -20.24
C TYR A 619 -9.40 7.10 -19.61
N ARG A 620 -8.24 7.49 -20.15
CA ARG A 620 -6.92 7.25 -19.55
C ARG A 620 -6.09 8.53 -19.58
N ASP A 621 -4.97 8.50 -18.86
CA ASP A 621 -4.10 9.65 -18.63
C ASP A 621 -3.60 10.33 -19.91
N VAL A 622 -3.36 11.63 -19.81
CA VAL A 622 -2.62 12.43 -20.77
C VAL A 622 -1.38 13.00 -20.09
N SER A 623 -0.23 12.78 -20.70
CA SER A 623 1.05 13.26 -20.18
C SER A 623 1.73 14.25 -21.13
N LEU A 624 2.28 15.31 -20.56
CA LEU A 624 3.18 16.23 -21.25
C LEU A 624 4.61 15.73 -21.12
N ILE A 625 5.28 15.54 -22.26
CA ILE A 625 6.65 15.05 -22.32
C ILE A 625 7.51 16.15 -22.94
N VAL A 626 8.46 16.69 -22.17
CA VAL A 626 9.45 17.66 -22.68
C VAL A 626 10.82 16.98 -22.74
N LYS A 627 11.48 16.99 -23.91
CA LYS A 627 12.76 16.32 -24.14
C LYS A 627 13.83 17.25 -24.70
N SER A 628 15.07 17.07 -24.28
CA SER A 628 16.23 17.72 -24.89
C SER A 628 16.42 17.26 -26.36
N PRO A 629 17.16 17.98 -27.22
CA PRO A 629 17.37 17.55 -28.60
C PRO A 629 18.00 16.16 -28.76
N VAL A 630 18.88 15.77 -27.84
CA VAL A 630 19.34 14.38 -27.70
C VAL A 630 18.53 13.73 -26.59
N HIS A 631 17.76 12.70 -26.92
CA HIS A 631 16.82 12.08 -25.99
C HIS A 631 16.55 10.62 -26.32
N ILE A 632 16.06 9.90 -25.32
CA ILE A 632 15.42 8.59 -25.44
C ILE A 632 14.08 8.80 -26.14
N THR A 633 13.81 8.04 -27.20
CA THR A 633 12.57 8.19 -27.97
C THR A 633 11.37 7.61 -27.22
N ASP A 634 10.17 7.93 -27.68
CA ASP A 634 8.96 7.20 -27.30
C ASP A 634 8.80 5.95 -28.18
N GLU A 635 8.46 4.81 -27.59
CA GLU A 635 8.35 3.53 -28.27
C GLU A 635 7.19 3.45 -29.28
N ILE A 636 6.11 4.21 -29.05
CA ILE A 636 4.96 4.27 -29.94
C ILE A 636 5.25 5.23 -31.09
N MET A 637 5.78 6.43 -30.78
CA MET A 637 6.09 7.44 -31.81
C MET A 637 7.19 6.98 -32.78
N GLU A 638 8.23 6.29 -32.30
CA GLU A 638 9.32 5.84 -33.18
C GLU A 638 8.89 4.70 -34.11
N ALA A 639 7.90 3.91 -33.70
CA ALA A 639 7.27 2.86 -34.50
C ALA A 639 8.25 1.84 -35.13
N GLN A 640 9.38 1.56 -34.48
CA GLN A 640 10.40 0.65 -34.96
C GLN A 640 10.19 -0.78 -34.40
N PRO A 641 10.13 -1.83 -35.24
CA PRO A 641 10.05 -3.21 -34.78
C PRO A 641 11.14 -3.58 -33.77
N GLY A 642 10.69 -3.98 -32.58
CA GLY A 642 11.56 -4.31 -31.46
C GLY A 642 12.43 -3.16 -30.97
N GLY A 643 12.18 -1.92 -31.42
CA GLY A 643 12.96 -0.71 -31.15
C GLY A 643 12.18 0.36 -30.42
N GLY A 644 12.66 1.60 -30.47
CA GLY A 644 12.09 2.76 -29.76
C GLY A 644 12.22 2.66 -28.23
N GLY A 645 12.28 3.80 -27.53
CA GLY A 645 12.28 3.84 -26.06
C GLY A 645 13.34 2.96 -25.38
N ILE A 646 12.93 2.26 -24.34
CA ILE A 646 13.73 1.30 -23.60
C ILE A 646 13.11 -0.09 -23.78
N PHE A 647 13.94 -1.07 -24.09
CA PHE A 647 13.55 -2.47 -24.17
C PHE A 647 14.50 -3.32 -23.32
N VAL A 648 13.95 -4.01 -22.31
CA VAL A 648 14.70 -4.82 -21.36
C VAL A 648 14.40 -6.31 -21.57
N THR A 649 15.45 -7.13 -21.60
CA THR A 649 15.35 -8.60 -21.70
C THR A 649 16.31 -9.27 -20.73
N TYR A 650 16.14 -10.58 -20.52
CA TYR A 650 16.94 -11.37 -19.57
C TYR A 650 17.56 -12.60 -20.25
N PRO A 651 18.70 -12.43 -20.96
CA PRO A 651 19.32 -13.52 -21.72
C PRO A 651 19.65 -14.76 -20.89
N ALA A 652 19.97 -14.60 -19.61
CA ALA A 652 20.25 -15.70 -18.69
C ALA A 652 19.77 -15.34 -17.28
N VAL A 653 19.09 -16.26 -16.60
CA VAL A 653 18.57 -16.07 -15.23
C VAL A 653 18.77 -17.35 -14.43
N SER A 654 19.35 -17.20 -13.24
CA SER A 654 19.48 -18.23 -12.22
C SER A 654 19.37 -17.58 -10.83
N ARG A 655 19.33 -18.40 -9.78
CA ARG A 655 19.34 -17.91 -8.39
C ARG A 655 20.66 -17.23 -8.01
N ASP A 656 21.78 -17.60 -8.65
CA ASP A 656 23.11 -17.05 -8.34
C ASP A 656 23.43 -15.79 -9.16
N LYS A 657 22.89 -15.70 -10.37
CA LYS A 657 23.19 -14.61 -11.31
C LYS A 657 22.09 -14.46 -12.35
N ALA A 658 21.76 -13.22 -12.69
CA ALA A 658 20.97 -12.88 -13.88
C ALA A 658 21.72 -11.87 -14.75
N THR A 659 21.58 -12.02 -16.05
CA THR A 659 22.06 -11.07 -17.04
C THR A 659 20.89 -10.20 -17.47
N VAL A 660 21.04 -8.88 -17.31
CA VAL A 660 20.06 -7.88 -17.75
C VAL A 660 20.60 -7.23 -19.03
N ALA A 661 19.83 -7.31 -20.11
CA ALA A 661 20.14 -6.65 -21.37
C ALA A 661 19.17 -5.50 -21.63
N VAL A 662 19.71 -4.31 -21.86
CA VAL A 662 18.94 -3.08 -22.08
C VAL A 662 19.29 -2.52 -23.45
N LYS A 663 18.28 -2.35 -24.31
CA LYS A 663 18.39 -1.60 -25.56
C LYS A 663 17.71 -0.24 -25.37
N THR A 664 18.49 0.83 -25.51
CA THR A 664 18.00 2.20 -25.42
C THR A 664 18.06 2.85 -26.80
N HIS A 665 16.92 3.30 -27.31
CA HIS A 665 16.82 4.00 -28.59
C HIS A 665 16.86 5.52 -28.37
N LEU A 666 17.77 6.20 -29.06
CA LEU A 666 17.96 7.65 -28.98
C LEU A 666 17.79 8.32 -30.33
N ARG A 667 17.41 9.59 -30.29
CA ARG A 667 17.38 10.49 -31.44
C ARG A 667 18.11 11.79 -31.14
N ASN A 668 18.77 12.35 -32.14
CA ASN A 668 19.33 13.70 -32.12
C ASN A 668 18.53 14.59 -33.07
N THR A 669 17.62 15.41 -32.54
CA THR A 669 16.83 16.36 -33.34
C THR A 669 17.51 17.73 -33.50
N SER A 670 18.72 17.90 -32.98
CA SER A 670 19.49 19.13 -33.17
C SER A 670 20.04 19.24 -34.61
N ARG A 671 20.55 20.43 -34.94
CA ARG A 671 21.20 20.70 -36.24
C ARG A 671 22.68 20.34 -36.26
N ALA A 672 23.23 19.86 -35.15
CA ALA A 672 24.64 19.50 -35.01
C ALA A 672 24.78 18.02 -34.66
N LYS A 673 25.98 17.46 -34.90
CA LYS A 673 26.33 16.16 -34.32
C LYS A 673 26.45 16.31 -32.79
N ALA A 674 26.06 15.28 -32.06
CA ALA A 674 26.16 15.26 -30.60
C ALA A 674 26.80 13.94 -30.14
N SER A 675 27.64 14.02 -29.11
CA SER A 675 28.25 12.86 -28.47
C SER A 675 27.63 12.65 -27.10
N PHE A 676 27.35 11.40 -26.75
CA PHE A 676 26.72 11.03 -25.48
C PHE A 676 27.19 9.65 -25.00
N ARG A 677 26.95 9.37 -23.72
CA ARG A 677 27.03 8.04 -23.12
C ARG A 677 25.73 7.73 -22.37
N ILE A 678 25.45 6.45 -22.16
CA ILE A 678 24.27 5.98 -21.45
C ILE A 678 24.70 5.30 -20.16
N VAL A 679 24.10 5.72 -19.04
CA VAL A 679 24.24 5.09 -17.74
C VAL A 679 22.98 4.31 -17.42
N GLN A 680 23.13 3.02 -17.16
CA GLN A 680 22.08 2.16 -16.60
C GLN A 680 22.37 2.01 -15.11
N ALA A 681 21.46 2.46 -14.26
CA ALA A 681 21.52 2.27 -12.81
C ALA A 681 20.30 1.47 -12.36
N LEU A 682 20.52 0.27 -11.83
CA LEU A 682 19.47 -0.62 -11.37
C LEU A 682 19.42 -0.59 -9.84
N SER A 683 18.24 -0.30 -9.29
CA SER A 683 18.02 -0.25 -7.85
C SER A 683 16.95 -1.24 -7.38
N LYS A 684 17.10 -1.74 -6.16
CA LYS A 684 16.14 -2.56 -5.44
C LYS A 684 15.90 -1.93 -4.07
N ASP A 685 14.65 -1.63 -3.75
CA ASP A 685 14.25 -1.08 -2.44
C ASP A 685 15.09 0.16 -2.06
N GLY A 686 15.24 1.10 -3.00
CA GLY A 686 16.03 2.34 -2.85
C GLY A 686 17.54 2.17 -3.00
N ARG A 687 18.08 0.95 -2.98
CA ARG A 687 19.52 0.69 -3.07
C ARG A 687 19.95 0.31 -4.48
N GLU A 688 20.97 0.99 -5.01
CA GLU A 688 21.60 0.61 -6.27
C GLU A 688 22.32 -0.75 -6.15
N VAL A 689 21.94 -1.70 -7.01
CA VAL A 689 22.48 -3.06 -7.07
C VAL A 689 23.38 -3.31 -8.27
N ALA A 690 23.24 -2.50 -9.33
CA ALA A 690 24.12 -2.56 -10.50
C ALA A 690 24.20 -1.19 -11.20
N ARG A 691 25.37 -0.90 -11.77
CA ARG A 691 25.60 0.28 -12.60
C ARG A 691 26.45 -0.07 -13.81
N HIS A 692 26.05 0.42 -14.98
CA HIS A 692 26.80 0.19 -16.21
C HIS A 692 26.80 1.44 -17.10
N VAL A 693 27.95 1.79 -17.67
CA VAL A 693 28.14 2.98 -18.50
C VAL A 693 28.59 2.56 -19.89
N SER A 694 27.92 3.05 -20.93
CA SER A 694 28.28 2.75 -22.31
C SER A 694 29.59 3.47 -22.72
N THR A 695 30.20 2.99 -23.80
CA THR A 695 31.16 3.82 -24.54
C THR A 695 30.47 5.07 -25.08
N SER A 696 31.24 6.14 -25.30
CA SER A 696 30.73 7.35 -25.93
C SER A 696 30.36 7.07 -27.39
N THR A 697 29.14 7.44 -27.78
CA THR A 697 28.61 7.33 -29.15
C THR A 697 28.41 8.74 -29.71
N THR A 698 28.70 8.93 -31.01
CA THR A 698 28.44 10.20 -31.69
C THR A 698 27.33 10.00 -32.72
N LEU A 699 26.29 10.83 -32.64
CA LEU A 699 25.11 10.77 -33.48
C LEU A 699 25.02 12.02 -34.36
N ALA A 700 24.89 11.84 -35.67
CA ALA A 700 24.74 12.93 -36.62
C ALA A 700 23.44 13.72 -36.37
N ALA A 701 23.37 14.95 -36.90
CA ALA A 701 22.15 15.76 -36.85
C ALA A 701 20.99 15.03 -37.53
N GLY A 702 19.83 14.96 -36.87
CA GLY A 702 18.62 14.28 -37.36
C GLY A 702 18.64 12.75 -37.29
N ALA A 703 19.77 12.12 -36.94
CA ALA A 703 19.90 10.67 -36.89
C ALA A 703 19.32 10.06 -35.60
N ASN A 704 19.12 8.74 -35.62
CA ASN A 704 18.76 7.92 -34.47
C ASN A 704 19.71 6.72 -34.32
N VAL A 705 19.71 6.08 -33.15
CA VAL A 705 20.53 4.89 -32.88
C VAL A 705 19.94 4.07 -31.73
N SER A 706 20.04 2.74 -31.82
CA SER A 706 19.86 1.84 -30.68
C SER A 706 21.21 1.50 -30.06
N VAL A 707 21.38 1.74 -28.77
CA VAL A 707 22.56 1.32 -28.02
C VAL A 707 22.16 0.14 -27.13
N ALA A 708 22.83 -0.99 -27.31
CA ALA A 708 22.64 -2.18 -26.48
C ALA A 708 23.70 -2.23 -25.37
N GLN A 709 23.26 -2.49 -24.14
CA GLN A 709 24.09 -2.68 -22.96
C GLN A 709 23.68 -3.97 -22.25
N GLN A 710 24.64 -4.63 -21.62
CA GLN A 710 24.41 -5.84 -20.85
C GLN A 710 25.25 -5.82 -19.58
N PHE A 711 24.65 -6.20 -18.46
CA PHE A 711 25.33 -6.31 -17.19
C PHE A 711 24.74 -7.44 -16.34
N ASP A 712 25.55 -7.97 -15.43
CA ASP A 712 25.15 -9.06 -14.54
C ASP A 712 24.72 -8.52 -13.17
N VAL A 713 23.70 -9.15 -12.60
CA VAL A 713 23.20 -8.95 -11.23
C VAL A 713 23.45 -10.25 -10.47
N GLY A 714 24.29 -10.19 -9.43
CA GLY A 714 24.55 -11.32 -8.54
C GLY A 714 23.41 -11.53 -7.55
N GLN A 715 23.09 -12.80 -7.27
CA GLN A 715 22.03 -13.23 -6.35
C GLN A 715 20.72 -12.43 -6.52
N PRO A 716 20.15 -12.38 -7.74
CA PRO A 716 18.98 -11.54 -8.01
C PRO A 716 17.75 -12.06 -7.26
N SER A 717 17.00 -11.14 -6.63
CA SER A 717 15.61 -11.40 -6.24
C SER A 717 14.77 -11.55 -7.51
N LEU A 718 14.34 -12.78 -7.81
CA LEU A 718 13.58 -13.09 -9.02
C LEU A 718 12.10 -12.72 -8.88
N TRP A 719 11.47 -12.38 -9.99
CA TRP A 719 10.03 -12.15 -10.08
C TRP A 719 9.29 -13.47 -10.37
N SER A 720 8.23 -13.74 -9.62
CA SER A 720 7.26 -14.81 -9.86
C SER A 720 5.91 -14.46 -9.21
N PRO A 721 4.82 -15.21 -9.49
CA PRO A 721 3.52 -14.95 -8.87
C PRO A 721 3.52 -15.02 -7.33
N ARG A 722 4.42 -15.83 -6.77
CA ARG A 722 4.58 -16.00 -5.31
C ARG A 722 5.64 -15.06 -4.73
N SER A 723 6.51 -14.51 -5.56
CA SER A 723 7.60 -13.60 -5.14
C SER A 723 7.78 -12.50 -6.18
N PRO A 724 6.87 -11.51 -6.25
CA PRO A 724 6.87 -10.46 -7.26
C PRO A 724 7.94 -9.38 -6.99
N SER A 725 9.22 -9.78 -7.08
CA SER A 725 10.35 -8.89 -6.85
C SER A 725 10.52 -7.91 -8.01
N LEU A 726 10.45 -6.61 -7.71
CA LEU A 726 10.61 -5.53 -8.69
C LEU A 726 11.86 -4.70 -8.41
N TYR A 727 12.44 -4.17 -9.48
CA TYR A 727 13.57 -3.25 -9.51
C TYR A 727 13.19 -1.97 -10.27
N GLN A 728 13.93 -0.90 -10.00
CA GLN A 728 13.87 0.35 -10.75
C GLN A 728 15.11 0.49 -11.61
N LEU A 729 14.96 0.46 -12.93
CA LEU A 729 16.02 0.77 -13.90
C LEU A 729 15.96 2.25 -14.27
N ARG A 730 17.02 2.99 -13.95
CA ARG A 730 17.23 4.36 -14.39
C ARG A 730 18.19 4.37 -15.58
N THR A 731 17.69 4.78 -16.73
CA THR A 731 18.46 5.01 -17.95
C THR A 731 18.74 6.50 -18.10
N ILE A 732 20.00 6.89 -18.01
CA ILE A 732 20.44 8.29 -18.01
C ILE A 732 21.28 8.54 -19.26
N VAL A 733 20.99 9.60 -20.00
CA VAL A 733 21.76 10.04 -21.17
C VAL A 733 22.61 11.24 -20.77
N GLU A 734 23.92 11.11 -20.89
CA GLU A 734 24.89 12.14 -20.52
C GLU A 734 25.68 12.62 -21.73
N THR A 735 25.84 13.94 -21.86
CA THR A 735 26.74 14.59 -22.82
C THR A 735 27.88 15.29 -22.08
N SER A 736 28.76 16.00 -22.78
CA SER A 736 29.76 16.88 -22.16
C SER A 736 29.15 18.00 -21.31
N GLU A 737 27.88 18.32 -21.52
CA GLU A 737 27.14 19.36 -20.80
C GLU A 737 26.41 18.82 -19.55
N GLY A 738 26.47 17.50 -19.31
CA GLY A 738 25.78 16.82 -18.21
C GLY A 738 24.64 15.92 -18.69
N THR A 739 23.73 15.57 -17.77
CA THR A 739 22.54 14.75 -18.07
C THR A 739 21.54 15.53 -18.93
N VAL A 740 21.22 15.00 -20.11
CA VAL A 740 20.28 15.62 -21.06
C VAL A 740 18.91 14.95 -21.10
N ASP A 741 18.84 13.67 -20.72
CA ASP A 741 17.59 12.91 -20.62
C ASP A 741 17.71 11.79 -19.57
N GLU A 742 16.60 11.42 -18.97
CA GLU A 742 16.51 10.32 -18.00
C GLU A 742 15.15 9.63 -18.13
N ARG A 743 15.14 8.29 -18.08
CA ARG A 743 13.90 7.53 -17.99
C ARG A 743 14.00 6.42 -16.96
N HIS A 744 12.90 6.25 -16.26
CA HIS A 744 12.70 5.29 -15.19
C HIS A 744 11.84 4.14 -15.74
N THR A 745 12.25 2.91 -15.51
CA THR A 745 11.55 1.71 -15.98
C THR A 745 11.52 0.68 -14.86
N ARG A 746 10.31 0.37 -14.40
CA ARG A 746 10.08 -0.74 -13.46
C ARG A 746 10.30 -2.05 -14.20
N ILE A 747 11.08 -2.95 -13.62
CA ILE A 747 11.39 -4.25 -14.23
C ILE A 747 11.34 -5.38 -13.18
N GLY A 748 11.03 -6.60 -13.63
CA GLY A 748 11.13 -7.82 -12.82
C GLY A 748 11.97 -8.87 -13.53
N ILE A 749 13.01 -9.37 -12.86
CA ILE A 749 13.94 -10.34 -13.44
C ILE A 749 13.32 -11.73 -13.37
N ARG A 750 12.99 -12.31 -14.52
CA ARG A 750 12.43 -13.67 -14.62
C ARG A 750 12.72 -14.31 -15.97
N ARG A 751 12.67 -15.63 -16.02
CA ARG A 751 12.68 -16.43 -17.25
C ARG A 751 11.51 -17.41 -17.25
N ILE A 752 10.86 -17.58 -18.40
CA ILE A 752 9.74 -18.50 -18.61
C ILE A 752 10.09 -19.57 -19.65
N ASP A 753 9.52 -20.75 -19.48
CA ASP A 753 9.62 -21.88 -20.41
C ASP A 753 8.22 -22.44 -20.61
N ILE A 754 7.72 -22.34 -21.85
CA ILE A 754 6.38 -22.79 -22.24
C ILE A 754 6.55 -23.90 -23.28
N ALA A 755 6.12 -25.11 -22.93
CA ALA A 755 6.17 -26.29 -23.77
C ALA A 755 4.85 -27.09 -23.64
N PRO A 756 4.55 -28.02 -24.56
CA PRO A 756 3.37 -28.88 -24.42
C PRO A 756 3.31 -29.56 -23.04
N GLY A 757 2.24 -29.33 -22.29
CA GLY A 757 2.04 -29.88 -20.93
C GLY A 757 2.90 -29.26 -19.82
N LYS A 758 3.63 -28.17 -20.08
CA LYS A 758 4.58 -27.59 -19.12
C LYS A 758 4.64 -26.06 -19.22
N PHE A 759 4.42 -25.40 -18.08
CA PHE A 759 4.89 -24.03 -17.84
C PHE A 759 5.86 -24.05 -16.68
N ALA A 760 7.01 -23.39 -16.84
CA ALA A 760 7.94 -23.14 -15.75
C ALA A 760 8.36 -21.68 -15.70
N ILE A 761 8.44 -21.14 -14.49
CA ILE A 761 9.01 -19.81 -14.23
C ILE A 761 10.22 -19.96 -13.32
N ASN A 762 11.35 -19.37 -13.73
CA ASN A 762 12.62 -19.47 -13.02
C ASN A 762 13.07 -20.93 -12.75
N GLY A 763 12.70 -21.85 -13.66
CA GLY A 763 12.99 -23.28 -13.56
C GLY A 763 11.97 -24.10 -12.74
N GLU A 764 10.97 -23.47 -12.12
CA GLU A 764 9.96 -24.13 -11.30
C GLU A 764 8.67 -24.37 -12.09
N ALA A 765 8.25 -25.64 -12.22
CA ALA A 765 6.98 -26.00 -12.84
C ALA A 765 5.82 -25.38 -12.07
N THR A 766 4.94 -24.67 -12.77
CA THR A 766 3.87 -23.88 -12.17
C THR A 766 2.60 -24.03 -12.99
N PHE A 767 1.48 -24.32 -12.33
CA PHE A 767 0.16 -24.20 -12.93
C PHE A 767 -0.41 -22.82 -12.61
N LEU A 768 -0.87 -22.09 -13.62
CA LEU A 768 -1.38 -20.75 -13.48
C LEU A 768 -2.90 -20.77 -13.43
N ARG A 769 -3.48 -20.76 -12.22
CA ARG A 769 -4.92 -20.59 -12.05
C ARG A 769 -5.30 -19.14 -12.25
N GLY A 770 -6.26 -18.87 -13.13
CA GLY A 770 -6.60 -17.50 -13.47
C GLY A 770 -8.06 -17.24 -13.74
N VAL A 771 -8.29 -16.01 -14.22
CA VAL A 771 -9.61 -15.43 -14.44
C VAL A 771 -9.57 -14.45 -15.61
N ASN A 772 -10.71 -14.28 -16.29
CA ASN A 772 -10.90 -13.23 -17.29
C ASN A 772 -11.33 -11.93 -16.58
N ARG A 773 -10.97 -10.77 -17.16
CA ARG A 773 -11.41 -9.47 -16.66
C ARG A 773 -11.83 -8.58 -17.83
N HIS A 774 -13.01 -7.98 -17.73
CA HIS A 774 -13.32 -6.70 -18.37
C HIS A 774 -12.96 -5.55 -17.41
N GLN A 775 -12.40 -4.45 -17.93
CA GLN A 775 -11.91 -3.35 -17.09
C GLN A 775 -13.01 -2.40 -16.58
N GLU A 776 -14.28 -2.65 -16.90
CA GLU A 776 -15.36 -1.71 -16.62
C GLU A 776 -15.66 -1.55 -15.12
N TYR A 777 -16.16 -0.38 -14.78
CA TYR A 777 -16.64 -0.02 -13.45
C TYR A 777 -18.04 0.60 -13.59
N PRO A 778 -18.95 0.39 -12.61
CA PRO A 778 -20.31 0.93 -12.69
C PRO A 778 -20.29 2.45 -12.90
N TYR A 779 -21.20 2.93 -13.74
CA TYR A 779 -21.42 4.34 -14.10
C TYR A 779 -20.32 5.02 -14.93
N VAL A 780 -19.04 4.81 -14.60
CA VAL A 780 -17.90 5.50 -15.24
C VAL A 780 -17.28 4.70 -16.39
N GLY A 781 -17.67 3.45 -16.57
CA GLY A 781 -17.11 2.58 -17.60
C GLY A 781 -15.62 2.38 -17.39
N TYR A 782 -14.82 2.85 -18.34
CA TYR A 782 -13.36 2.66 -18.33
C TYR A 782 -12.56 3.77 -17.64
N ALA A 783 -13.20 4.87 -17.23
CA ALA A 783 -12.52 6.05 -16.67
C ALA A 783 -12.13 5.85 -15.18
N LEU A 784 -11.19 4.94 -14.93
CA LEU A 784 -10.71 4.54 -13.61
C LEU A 784 -9.51 5.37 -13.13
N SER A 785 -9.39 5.51 -11.82
CA SER A 785 -8.16 5.97 -11.15
C SER A 785 -7.13 4.84 -11.06
N PRO A 786 -5.82 5.16 -10.93
CA PRO A 786 -4.77 4.17 -10.68
C PRO A 786 -5.05 3.29 -9.45
N GLU A 787 -5.59 3.90 -8.40
CA GLU A 787 -5.95 3.20 -7.16
C GLU A 787 -7.12 2.23 -7.35
N ALA A 788 -8.10 2.55 -8.20
CA ALA A 788 -9.19 1.64 -8.54
C ALA A 788 -8.70 0.43 -9.32
N ASP A 789 -7.81 0.63 -10.29
CA ASP A 789 -7.15 -0.47 -11.01
C ASP A 789 -6.33 -1.35 -10.06
N TYR A 790 -5.60 -0.76 -9.11
CA TYR A 790 -4.85 -1.52 -8.10
C TYR A 790 -5.78 -2.33 -7.20
N ARG A 791 -6.92 -1.76 -6.76
CA ARG A 791 -7.92 -2.48 -5.97
C ARG A 791 -8.51 -3.68 -6.71
N ASP A 792 -8.80 -3.53 -8.01
CA ASP A 792 -9.26 -4.66 -8.83
C ASP A 792 -8.19 -5.76 -8.92
N ALA A 793 -6.93 -5.41 -9.20
CA ALA A 793 -5.82 -6.36 -9.22
C ALA A 793 -5.62 -7.06 -7.86
N LYS A 794 -5.69 -6.31 -6.75
CA LYS A 794 -5.60 -6.85 -5.39
C LYS A 794 -6.72 -7.86 -5.13
N ARG A 795 -7.97 -7.52 -5.46
CA ARG A 795 -9.12 -8.44 -5.28
C ARG A 795 -8.99 -9.72 -6.10
N ILE A 796 -8.46 -9.64 -7.32
CA ILE A 796 -8.17 -10.82 -8.15
C ILE A 796 -7.16 -11.74 -7.43
N LYS A 797 -6.08 -11.17 -6.89
CA LYS A 797 -5.07 -11.94 -6.15
C LYS A 797 -5.65 -12.59 -4.89
N GLU A 798 -6.45 -11.84 -4.13
CA GLU A 798 -7.14 -12.30 -2.91
C GLU A 798 -8.16 -13.41 -3.20
N ALA A 799 -8.81 -13.38 -4.37
CA ALA A 799 -9.72 -14.43 -4.82
C ALA A 799 -9.02 -15.78 -5.12
N GLY A 800 -7.69 -15.85 -5.04
CA GLY A 800 -6.95 -17.10 -5.26
C GLY A 800 -6.45 -17.30 -6.70
N PHE A 801 -6.49 -16.26 -7.52
CA PHE A 801 -5.96 -16.26 -8.89
C PHE A 801 -4.53 -15.72 -8.94
N ASP A 802 -3.71 -16.32 -9.80
CA ASP A 802 -2.34 -15.91 -10.10
C ASP A 802 -2.16 -15.52 -11.57
N PHE A 803 -3.20 -15.68 -12.38
CA PHE A 803 -3.23 -15.37 -13.81
C PHE A 803 -4.48 -14.58 -14.20
N VAL A 804 -4.33 -13.65 -15.14
CA VAL A 804 -5.42 -12.86 -15.70
C VAL A 804 -5.32 -12.84 -17.22
N ARG A 805 -6.39 -13.24 -17.88
CA ARG A 805 -6.57 -13.00 -19.31
C ARG A 805 -7.28 -11.66 -19.50
N LEU A 806 -6.68 -10.76 -20.25
CA LEU A 806 -7.17 -9.40 -20.45
C LEU A 806 -8.22 -9.38 -21.56
N SER A 807 -9.46 -9.70 -21.22
CA SER A 807 -10.51 -10.01 -22.19
C SER A 807 -11.23 -8.75 -22.68
N HIS A 808 -11.28 -8.44 -23.98
CA HIS A 808 -10.39 -8.91 -25.05
C HIS A 808 -9.75 -7.69 -25.68
N TYR A 809 -9.00 -6.92 -24.88
CA TYR A 809 -8.34 -5.69 -25.29
C TYR A 809 -7.25 -5.30 -24.27
N PRO A 810 -6.29 -4.43 -24.66
CA PRO A 810 -5.23 -4.01 -23.76
C PRO A 810 -5.80 -3.20 -22.59
N HIS A 811 -5.49 -3.60 -21.36
CA HIS A 811 -5.93 -2.89 -20.16
C HIS A 811 -5.06 -1.66 -19.86
N SER A 812 -5.50 -0.88 -18.87
CA SER A 812 -4.79 0.29 -18.32
C SER A 812 -3.37 -0.08 -17.87
N SER A 813 -2.39 0.80 -18.15
CA SER A 813 -1.01 0.63 -17.67
C SER A 813 -0.92 0.63 -16.14
N HIS A 814 -1.88 1.23 -15.43
CA HIS A 814 -1.99 1.15 -13.97
C HIS A 814 -2.36 -0.26 -13.49
N PHE A 815 -3.28 -0.94 -14.18
CA PHE A 815 -3.58 -2.35 -13.91
C PHE A 815 -2.38 -3.26 -14.19
N MET A 816 -1.66 -3.02 -15.30
CA MET A 816 -0.44 -3.77 -15.64
C MET A 816 0.64 -3.60 -14.55
N ALA A 817 0.85 -2.37 -14.08
CA ALA A 817 1.79 -2.07 -12.99
C ALA A 817 1.37 -2.70 -11.65
N ALA A 818 0.07 -2.76 -11.35
CA ALA A 818 -0.45 -3.45 -10.17
C ALA A 818 -0.27 -4.98 -10.28
N ALA A 819 -0.44 -5.55 -11.48
CA ALA A 819 -0.20 -6.97 -11.74
C ALA A 819 1.27 -7.36 -11.51
N ASP A 820 2.21 -6.54 -11.99
CA ASP A 820 3.63 -6.71 -11.71
C ASP A 820 3.92 -6.73 -10.20
N GLU A 821 3.29 -5.85 -9.44
CA GLU A 821 3.54 -5.67 -8.01
C GLU A 821 2.90 -6.77 -7.15
N LEU A 822 1.71 -7.22 -7.53
CA LEU A 822 0.95 -8.25 -6.81
C LEU A 822 1.32 -9.67 -7.24
N GLY A 823 2.10 -9.83 -8.31
CA GLY A 823 2.45 -11.13 -8.86
C GLY A 823 1.27 -11.80 -9.56
N LEU A 824 0.55 -11.04 -10.38
CA LEU A 824 -0.41 -11.57 -11.34
C LEU A 824 0.28 -11.73 -12.69
N VAL A 825 0.12 -12.90 -13.30
CA VAL A 825 0.58 -13.18 -14.66
C VAL A 825 -0.49 -12.76 -15.65
N LEU A 826 -0.10 -12.17 -16.79
CA LEU A 826 -1.01 -11.64 -17.78
C LEU A 826 -0.86 -12.32 -19.13
N LEU A 827 -2.01 -12.60 -19.75
CA LEU A 827 -2.15 -12.79 -21.19
C LEU A 827 -2.80 -11.52 -21.75
N ASP A 828 -1.98 -10.70 -22.42
CA ASP A 828 -2.39 -9.41 -22.97
C ASP A 828 -2.93 -9.57 -24.38
N SER A 829 -4.08 -8.96 -24.70
CA SER A 829 -4.83 -9.25 -25.92
C SER A 829 -5.20 -8.01 -26.71
N ILE A 830 -5.30 -8.14 -28.03
CA ILE A 830 -5.80 -7.07 -28.89
C ILE A 830 -7.34 -7.03 -28.91
N PRO A 831 -7.97 -5.88 -29.22
CA PRO A 831 -9.41 -5.75 -29.40
C PRO A 831 -9.98 -6.73 -30.42
N GLY A 832 -10.89 -7.61 -30.00
CA GLY A 832 -11.61 -8.49 -30.93
C GLY A 832 -12.58 -9.44 -30.23
N TRP A 833 -13.72 -9.71 -30.87
CA TRP A 833 -14.64 -10.77 -30.47
C TRP A 833 -15.55 -11.19 -31.63
N GLN A 834 -15.41 -12.43 -32.09
CA GLN A 834 -16.20 -13.07 -33.14
C GLN A 834 -16.41 -12.17 -34.40
N PHE A 835 -15.40 -11.38 -34.78
CA PHE A 835 -15.51 -10.37 -35.83
C PHE A 835 -14.22 -10.24 -36.62
N PHE A 836 -14.32 -10.52 -37.92
CA PHE A 836 -13.29 -10.25 -38.90
C PHE A 836 -13.89 -9.45 -40.05
N ASN A 837 -13.18 -8.41 -40.48
CA ASN A 837 -13.53 -7.65 -41.67
C ASN A 837 -12.41 -7.82 -42.72
N PRO A 838 -12.71 -8.31 -43.95
CA PRO A 838 -11.71 -8.50 -44.99
C PRO A 838 -11.18 -7.21 -45.61
N ASP A 839 -11.67 -6.02 -45.19
CA ASP A 839 -11.12 -4.74 -45.62
C ASP A 839 -9.61 -4.64 -45.25
N PRO A 840 -8.71 -4.38 -46.22
CA PRO A 840 -7.29 -4.19 -45.94
C PRO A 840 -6.99 -3.10 -44.89
N ALA A 841 -7.87 -2.12 -44.70
CA ALA A 841 -7.74 -1.13 -43.64
C ALA A 841 -7.91 -1.74 -42.24
N PHE A 842 -8.88 -2.65 -42.07
CA PHE A 842 -9.07 -3.39 -40.82
C PHE A 842 -7.84 -4.27 -40.52
N GLU A 843 -7.36 -5.01 -41.52
CA GLU A 843 -6.16 -5.85 -41.36
C GLU A 843 -4.94 -5.02 -40.93
N ARG A 844 -4.68 -3.88 -41.59
CA ARG A 844 -3.60 -2.97 -41.17
C ARG A 844 -3.77 -2.47 -39.74
N GLN A 845 -4.99 -2.14 -39.34
CA GLN A 845 -5.29 -1.63 -38.01
C GLN A 845 -5.04 -2.67 -36.92
N VAL A 846 -5.51 -3.92 -37.08
CA VAL A 846 -5.32 -4.98 -36.07
C VAL A 846 -3.86 -5.41 -35.98
N LEU A 847 -3.13 -5.46 -37.10
CA LEU A 847 -1.69 -5.71 -37.12
C LEU A 847 -0.91 -4.59 -36.42
N GLN A 848 -1.29 -3.33 -36.65
CA GLN A 848 -0.69 -2.18 -35.96
C GLN A 848 -0.99 -2.22 -34.45
N THR A 849 -2.20 -2.61 -34.08
CA THR A 849 -2.63 -2.75 -32.68
C THR A 849 -1.82 -3.83 -31.95
N CYS A 850 -1.54 -4.96 -32.61
CA CYS A 850 -0.63 -5.99 -32.07
C CYS A 850 0.78 -5.42 -31.81
N ARG A 851 1.34 -4.62 -32.73
CA ARG A 851 2.64 -3.98 -32.52
C ARG A 851 2.65 -3.00 -31.36
N ASP A 852 1.65 -2.14 -31.28
CA ASP A 852 1.61 -1.07 -30.30
C ASP A 852 1.36 -1.61 -28.88
N MET A 853 0.58 -2.69 -28.74
CA MET A 853 0.42 -3.43 -27.49
C MET A 853 1.77 -3.95 -26.99
N ILE A 854 2.51 -4.68 -27.84
CA ILE A 854 3.81 -5.22 -27.46
C ILE A 854 4.80 -4.10 -27.12
N ARG A 855 4.84 -3.01 -27.90
CA ARG A 855 5.74 -1.88 -27.63
C ARG A 855 5.49 -1.25 -26.28
N ARG A 856 4.22 -1.00 -25.95
CA ARG A 856 3.82 -0.42 -24.65
C ARG A 856 4.22 -1.34 -23.50
N ASP A 857 3.93 -2.64 -23.63
CA ASP A 857 3.89 -3.53 -22.46
C ASP A 857 5.07 -4.49 -22.33
N ARG A 858 5.98 -4.57 -23.31
CA ARG A 858 7.13 -5.53 -23.33
C ARG A 858 8.06 -5.51 -22.12
N ASN A 859 8.03 -4.46 -21.30
CA ASN A 859 8.86 -4.38 -20.10
C ASN A 859 8.15 -4.88 -18.83
N HIS A 860 6.84 -5.15 -18.88
CA HIS A 860 6.09 -5.71 -17.75
C HIS A 860 6.54 -7.16 -17.49
N PRO A 861 7.08 -7.48 -16.28
CA PRO A 861 7.43 -8.85 -15.95
C PRO A 861 6.22 -9.80 -15.91
N SER A 862 5.01 -9.25 -15.68
CA SER A 862 3.76 -10.01 -15.59
C SER A 862 3.29 -10.62 -16.92
N VAL A 863 3.62 -10.03 -18.07
CA VAL A 863 3.18 -10.54 -19.37
C VAL A 863 4.02 -11.75 -19.79
N ILE A 864 3.36 -12.87 -20.09
CA ILE A 864 4.02 -14.12 -20.53
C ILE A 864 3.78 -14.50 -21.99
N ALA A 865 2.69 -14.00 -22.58
CA ALA A 865 2.32 -14.27 -23.95
C ALA A 865 1.40 -13.15 -24.47
N TRP A 866 1.31 -13.04 -25.79
CA TRP A 866 0.58 -12.00 -26.50
C TRP A 866 -0.54 -12.61 -27.33
N GLU A 867 -1.78 -12.37 -26.93
CA GLU A 867 -2.98 -12.75 -27.67
C GLU A 867 -3.27 -11.70 -28.77
N CYS A 868 -2.46 -11.71 -29.83
CA CYS A 868 -2.75 -10.94 -31.04
C CYS A 868 -3.87 -11.59 -31.89
N SER A 869 -4.48 -12.66 -31.40
CA SER A 869 -5.65 -13.27 -32.01
C SER A 869 -6.91 -12.46 -31.74
N LEU A 870 -7.73 -12.24 -32.76
CA LEU A 870 -9.10 -11.75 -32.55
C LEU A 870 -9.90 -12.87 -31.85
N ASN A 871 -10.43 -12.62 -30.65
CA ASN A 871 -11.02 -13.67 -29.83
C ASN A 871 -12.17 -14.38 -30.58
N GLU A 872 -12.20 -15.72 -30.52
CA GLU A 872 -13.22 -16.58 -31.14
C GLU A 872 -13.55 -16.23 -32.60
N THR A 873 -12.57 -15.79 -33.38
CA THR A 873 -12.78 -15.26 -34.74
C THR A 873 -12.01 -16.06 -35.78
N GLN A 874 -12.71 -16.67 -36.74
CA GLN A 874 -12.03 -17.30 -37.88
C GLN A 874 -11.31 -16.24 -38.72
N MET A 875 -10.01 -16.42 -38.93
CA MET A 875 -9.16 -15.50 -39.69
C MET A 875 -8.44 -16.25 -40.82
N PRO A 876 -8.04 -15.57 -41.90
CA PRO A 876 -7.15 -16.16 -42.91
C PRO A 876 -5.83 -16.61 -42.29
N THR A 877 -5.31 -17.76 -42.72
CA THR A 877 -4.02 -18.30 -42.23
C THR A 877 -2.87 -17.32 -42.40
N SER A 878 -2.87 -16.51 -43.46
CA SER A 878 -1.85 -15.47 -43.69
C SER A 878 -1.84 -14.40 -42.61
N LEU A 879 -3.02 -14.00 -42.13
CA LEU A 879 -3.16 -13.02 -41.05
C LEU A 879 -2.69 -13.62 -39.71
N VAL A 880 -3.08 -14.87 -39.44
CA VAL A 880 -2.63 -15.61 -38.25
C VAL A 880 -1.10 -15.73 -38.21
N GLN A 881 -0.48 -16.15 -39.31
CA GLN A 881 0.97 -16.21 -39.45
C GLN A 881 1.61 -14.84 -39.23
N ARG A 882 1.00 -13.78 -39.78
CA ARG A 882 1.52 -12.42 -39.61
C ARG A 882 1.48 -11.95 -38.16
N PHE A 883 0.43 -12.28 -37.40
CA PHE A 883 0.40 -11.98 -35.96
C PHE A 883 1.53 -12.66 -35.21
N ASN A 884 1.79 -13.94 -35.48
CA ASN A 884 2.89 -14.67 -34.87
C ASN A 884 4.25 -14.06 -35.21
N GLU A 885 4.48 -13.72 -36.47
CA GLU A 885 5.71 -13.02 -36.90
C GLU A 885 5.89 -11.68 -36.17
N ILE A 886 4.82 -10.90 -36.03
CA ILE A 886 4.88 -9.61 -35.34
C ILE A 886 5.35 -9.77 -33.89
N VAL A 887 4.87 -10.79 -33.18
CA VAL A 887 5.28 -11.04 -31.79
C VAL A 887 6.80 -11.20 -31.70
N HIS A 888 7.41 -11.99 -32.58
CA HIS A 888 8.85 -12.21 -32.59
C HIS A 888 9.66 -11.06 -33.23
N GLU A 889 9.06 -10.27 -34.12
CA GLU A 889 9.67 -9.04 -34.63
C GLU A 889 9.75 -7.95 -33.55
N GLU A 890 8.69 -7.78 -32.76
CA GLU A 890 8.61 -6.75 -31.71
C GLU A 890 9.29 -7.19 -30.40
N TYR A 891 9.38 -8.50 -30.14
CA TYR A 891 10.10 -9.07 -29.00
C TYR A 891 11.02 -10.21 -29.46
N PRO A 892 12.17 -9.89 -30.08
CA PRO A 892 13.13 -10.90 -30.51
C PRO A 892 13.75 -11.66 -29.33
N GLY A 893 13.98 -12.96 -29.52
CA GLY A 893 14.58 -13.85 -28.52
C GLY A 893 13.72 -15.09 -28.31
N ASP A 894 13.91 -15.75 -27.17
CA ASP A 894 13.24 -17.00 -26.80
C ASP A 894 12.30 -16.86 -25.58
N GLN A 895 11.86 -15.62 -25.31
CA GLN A 895 11.02 -15.26 -24.16
C GLN A 895 9.74 -14.53 -24.56
N ALA A 896 9.34 -14.63 -25.83
CA ALA A 896 8.09 -14.10 -26.35
C ALA A 896 7.31 -15.22 -27.02
N TYR A 897 6.03 -15.33 -26.65
CA TYR A 897 5.13 -16.35 -27.15
C TYR A 897 3.87 -15.68 -27.67
N SER A 898 3.45 -16.04 -28.87
CA SER A 898 2.13 -15.66 -29.38
C SER A 898 1.06 -16.61 -28.86
N ALA A 899 -0.16 -16.13 -28.68
CA ALA A 899 -1.29 -16.93 -28.24
C ALA A 899 -2.51 -16.71 -29.14
N GLY A 900 -3.27 -17.76 -29.41
CA GLY A 900 -4.50 -17.62 -30.18
C GLY A 900 -5.36 -18.86 -30.28
N TRP A 901 -6.61 -18.63 -30.69
CA TRP A 901 -7.69 -19.63 -30.61
C TRP A 901 -7.71 -20.63 -31.78
N GLN A 902 -6.87 -20.41 -32.80
CA GLN A 902 -6.69 -21.36 -33.90
C GLN A 902 -5.45 -22.21 -33.60
N ASP A 903 -5.60 -23.54 -33.62
CA ASP A 903 -4.53 -24.49 -33.28
C ASP A 903 -3.32 -24.33 -34.21
N ASP A 904 -3.51 -23.85 -35.44
CA ASP A 904 -2.44 -23.55 -36.39
C ASP A 904 -2.06 -22.06 -36.46
N GLY A 905 -0.79 -21.76 -36.19
CA GLY A 905 -0.13 -20.48 -36.44
C GLY A 905 0.40 -19.73 -35.21
N TYR A 906 0.01 -20.10 -33.99
CA TYR A 906 0.48 -19.49 -32.73
C TYR A 906 1.38 -20.44 -31.90
N ASP A 907 2.21 -19.87 -31.01
CA ASP A 907 3.06 -20.65 -30.09
C ASP A 907 2.23 -21.35 -29.00
N VAL A 908 1.24 -20.65 -28.45
CA VAL A 908 0.31 -21.15 -27.44
C VAL A 908 -1.09 -21.25 -28.02
N TYR A 909 -1.65 -22.45 -28.00
CA TYR A 909 -3.04 -22.68 -28.35
C TYR A 909 -3.94 -22.40 -27.15
N ILE A 910 -4.92 -21.52 -27.33
CA ILE A 910 -5.91 -21.20 -26.30
C ILE A 910 -7.29 -21.68 -26.75
N GLN A 911 -8.08 -22.24 -25.85
CA GLN A 911 -9.41 -22.73 -26.20
C GLN A 911 -10.37 -22.57 -25.02
N ALA A 912 -11.57 -22.06 -25.28
CA ALA A 912 -12.65 -22.08 -24.30
C ALA A 912 -13.14 -23.52 -24.07
N ARG A 913 -13.46 -23.86 -22.83
CA ARG A 913 -13.92 -25.21 -22.45
C ARG A 913 -15.15 -25.66 -23.24
N GLN A 914 -16.07 -24.74 -23.57
CA GLN A 914 -17.26 -25.03 -24.38
C GLN A 914 -16.94 -25.70 -25.73
N HIS A 915 -15.91 -25.21 -26.44
CA HIS A 915 -15.53 -25.75 -27.75
C HIS A 915 -14.88 -27.13 -27.62
N ARG A 916 -14.21 -27.37 -26.49
CA ARG A 916 -13.61 -28.66 -26.15
C ARG A 916 -14.67 -29.75 -25.98
N ILE A 917 -15.79 -29.44 -25.33
CA ILE A 917 -16.86 -30.41 -25.03
C ILE A 917 -17.53 -30.90 -26.31
N GLU A 918 -17.69 -30.02 -27.29
CA GLU A 918 -18.29 -30.37 -28.59
C GLU A 918 -17.30 -31.13 -29.49
N HIS A 919 -16.02 -30.72 -29.49
CA HIS A 919 -15.00 -31.25 -30.39
C HIS A 919 -13.62 -31.32 -29.70
N TYR A 920 -13.34 -32.44 -29.01
CA TYR A 920 -12.03 -32.63 -28.36
C TYR A 920 -11.01 -33.29 -29.30
N GLU A 921 -9.96 -32.55 -29.62
CA GLU A 921 -8.71 -33.10 -30.12
C GLU A 921 -7.58 -32.80 -29.12
N PRO A 922 -6.71 -33.76 -28.80
CA PRO A 922 -5.57 -33.51 -27.92
C PRO A 922 -4.66 -32.42 -28.52
N PRO A 923 -4.39 -31.32 -27.79
CA PRO A 923 -3.60 -30.22 -28.31
C PRO A 923 -2.15 -30.65 -28.51
N LYS A 924 -1.55 -30.25 -29.64
CA LYS A 924 -0.16 -30.58 -30.00
C LYS A 924 0.84 -29.53 -29.52
N ARG A 925 0.34 -28.35 -29.15
CA ARG A 925 1.10 -27.18 -28.71
C ARG A 925 0.89 -26.93 -27.22
N PRO A 926 1.70 -26.06 -26.58
CA PRO A 926 1.35 -25.53 -25.27
C PRO A 926 -0.11 -25.07 -25.26
N TYR A 927 -0.85 -25.49 -24.23
CA TYR A 927 -2.30 -25.35 -24.17
C TYR A 927 -2.72 -24.58 -22.93
N LEU A 928 -3.68 -23.68 -23.10
CA LEU A 928 -4.29 -22.89 -22.04
C LEU A 928 -5.81 -22.93 -22.22
N VAL A 929 -6.54 -23.16 -21.12
CA VAL A 929 -8.00 -23.04 -21.12
C VAL A 929 -8.35 -21.55 -20.96
N SER A 930 -8.75 -20.88 -22.03
CA SER A 930 -8.91 -19.41 -22.04
C SER A 930 -10.14 -18.94 -21.27
N GLU A 931 -11.20 -19.74 -21.27
CA GLU A 931 -12.49 -19.41 -20.69
C GLU A 931 -13.20 -20.70 -20.27
N TYR A 932 -13.83 -20.70 -19.08
CA TYR A 932 -14.67 -21.80 -18.61
C TYR A 932 -15.67 -21.32 -17.56
N GLY A 933 -16.71 -22.12 -17.32
CA GLY A 933 -17.63 -21.94 -16.18
C GLY A 933 -18.86 -21.06 -16.43
N ASP A 934 -18.98 -20.37 -17.57
CA ASP A 934 -20.18 -19.61 -17.96
C ASP A 934 -21.02 -20.34 -19.03
N TRP A 935 -20.73 -20.11 -20.31
CA TRP A 935 -21.63 -20.40 -21.43
C TRP A 935 -22.05 -21.88 -21.52
N GLU A 936 -21.16 -22.80 -21.17
CA GLU A 936 -21.45 -24.23 -21.13
C GLU A 936 -22.61 -24.59 -20.19
N TYR A 937 -22.78 -23.86 -19.08
CA TYR A 937 -23.91 -24.04 -18.15
C TYR A 937 -25.14 -23.24 -18.58
N TYR A 938 -24.94 -22.08 -19.20
CA TYR A 938 -26.02 -21.25 -19.72
C TYR A 938 -26.72 -21.91 -20.94
N ALA A 939 -25.94 -22.34 -21.93
CA ALA A 939 -26.41 -22.93 -23.19
C ALA A 939 -26.74 -24.43 -23.12
N LEU A 940 -26.63 -25.07 -21.94
CA LEU A 940 -26.80 -26.51 -21.73
C LEU A 940 -25.77 -27.43 -22.41
N ASN A 941 -24.63 -26.87 -22.81
CA ASN A 941 -23.57 -27.63 -23.49
C ASN A 941 -22.65 -28.37 -22.50
N ALA A 942 -22.74 -28.11 -21.18
CA ALA A 942 -21.99 -28.80 -20.15
C ALA A 942 -22.55 -30.21 -19.86
N GLY A 943 -21.77 -31.24 -20.17
CA GLY A 943 -22.13 -32.63 -19.99
C GLY A 943 -21.80 -33.18 -18.59
N PHE A 944 -22.81 -33.33 -17.74
CA PHE A 944 -23.11 -34.54 -16.96
C PHE A 944 -24.59 -34.42 -16.56
N GLN A 945 -25.48 -35.08 -17.31
CA GLN A 945 -26.92 -35.20 -17.02
C GLN A 945 -27.88 -34.08 -17.51
N GLN A 946 -27.86 -33.76 -18.80
CA GLN A 946 -28.95 -32.98 -19.42
C GLN A 946 -30.36 -33.53 -19.08
N HIS A 947 -30.47 -34.84 -18.83
CA HIS A 947 -31.72 -35.52 -18.46
C HIS A 947 -32.08 -35.41 -16.96
N THR A 948 -31.11 -35.22 -16.06
CA THR A 948 -31.35 -35.15 -14.60
C THR A 948 -31.64 -33.72 -14.13
N TRP A 949 -31.40 -32.73 -14.99
CA TRP A 949 -31.80 -31.32 -14.81
C TRP A 949 -33.04 -30.92 -15.60
N ALA A 950 -33.74 -31.88 -16.22
CA ALA A 950 -34.96 -31.61 -16.99
C ALA A 950 -36.08 -30.92 -16.16
N ASN A 951 -35.99 -31.00 -14.83
CA ASN A 951 -36.93 -30.41 -13.89
C ASN A 951 -36.47 -29.06 -13.28
N LEU A 952 -35.27 -28.57 -13.60
CA LEU A 952 -34.77 -27.26 -13.14
C LEU A 952 -34.97 -26.21 -14.24
N LYS A 953 -35.38 -25.00 -13.83
CA LYS A 953 -35.42 -23.87 -14.76
C LYS A 953 -34.00 -23.42 -15.11
N GLU A 954 -33.84 -22.74 -16.24
CA GLU A 954 -32.55 -22.20 -16.67
C GLU A 954 -31.90 -21.28 -15.61
N GLU A 955 -32.71 -20.41 -14.99
CA GLU A 955 -32.33 -19.50 -13.91
C GLU A 955 -31.74 -20.21 -12.68
N ASP A 956 -32.16 -21.45 -12.43
CA ASP A 956 -31.74 -22.23 -11.26
C ASP A 956 -30.43 -23.00 -11.49
N ARG A 957 -30.02 -23.23 -12.75
CA ARG A 957 -28.88 -24.10 -13.09
C ARG A 957 -27.68 -23.38 -13.69
N THR A 958 -27.87 -22.20 -14.27
CA THR A 958 -26.78 -21.42 -14.91
C THR A 958 -25.75 -20.94 -13.89
N SER A 959 -24.53 -20.62 -14.35
CA SER A 959 -23.51 -19.93 -13.55
C SER A 959 -23.70 -18.40 -13.52
N ARG A 960 -24.60 -17.86 -14.35
CA ARG A 960 -24.98 -16.43 -14.37
C ARG A 960 -25.88 -16.10 -13.18
N GLN A 961 -25.27 -15.75 -12.05
CA GLN A 961 -25.95 -15.60 -10.77
C GLN A 961 -25.66 -14.24 -10.14
N LEU A 962 -26.68 -13.38 -10.03
CA LEU A 962 -26.58 -12.12 -9.29
C LEU A 962 -26.29 -12.38 -7.80
N LEU A 963 -25.62 -11.47 -7.12
CA LEU A 963 -25.37 -11.61 -5.68
C LEU A 963 -26.69 -11.69 -4.89
N GLY A 964 -27.69 -10.92 -5.30
CA GLY A 964 -29.05 -10.95 -4.74
C GLY A 964 -29.91 -12.18 -5.11
N ALA A 965 -29.40 -13.15 -5.89
CA ALA A 965 -30.20 -14.29 -6.38
C ALA A 965 -30.57 -15.33 -5.30
N GLY A 966 -29.99 -15.21 -4.09
CA GLY A 966 -30.26 -16.10 -2.96
C GLY A 966 -29.28 -17.25 -2.81
N GLU A 967 -29.30 -17.89 -1.63
CA GLU A 967 -28.31 -18.91 -1.23
C GLU A 967 -28.20 -20.08 -2.20
N ALA A 968 -29.34 -20.67 -2.59
CA ALA A 968 -29.37 -21.84 -3.47
C ALA A 968 -28.73 -21.57 -4.83
N ARG A 969 -29.01 -20.39 -5.41
CA ARG A 969 -28.46 -19.98 -6.71
C ARG A 969 -26.95 -19.70 -6.63
N LEU A 970 -26.47 -19.07 -5.55
CA LEU A 970 -25.03 -18.86 -5.32
C LEU A 970 -24.27 -20.19 -5.07
N LEU A 971 -24.90 -21.15 -4.38
CA LEU A 971 -24.34 -22.49 -4.20
C LEU A 971 -24.26 -23.26 -5.54
N GLN A 972 -25.26 -23.10 -6.41
CA GLN A 972 -25.24 -23.72 -7.74
C GLN A 972 -24.10 -23.17 -8.61
N GLN A 973 -23.89 -21.84 -8.61
CA GLN A 973 -22.74 -21.23 -9.30
C GLN A 973 -21.42 -21.84 -8.83
N ALA A 974 -21.24 -21.95 -7.51
CA ALA A 974 -20.02 -22.53 -6.94
C ALA A 974 -19.84 -24.01 -7.35
N LEU A 975 -20.93 -24.78 -7.44
CA LEU A 975 -20.90 -26.18 -7.87
C LEU A 975 -20.51 -26.32 -9.36
N ASN A 976 -21.09 -25.50 -10.24
CA ASN A 976 -20.74 -25.49 -11.67
C ASN A 976 -19.25 -25.15 -11.86
N ASN A 977 -18.79 -24.09 -11.20
CA ASN A 977 -17.39 -23.67 -11.29
C ASN A 977 -16.42 -24.70 -10.72
N GLN A 978 -16.84 -25.40 -9.67
CA GLN A 978 -16.09 -26.50 -9.11
C GLN A 978 -15.93 -27.65 -10.11
N GLU A 979 -17.03 -28.07 -10.75
CA GLU A 979 -16.99 -29.12 -11.76
C GLU A 979 -16.08 -28.74 -12.92
N ALA A 980 -16.24 -27.54 -13.48
CA ALA A 980 -15.44 -27.08 -14.61
C ALA A 980 -13.95 -26.93 -14.25
N HIS A 981 -13.63 -26.40 -13.06
CA HIS A 981 -12.23 -26.30 -12.61
C HIS A 981 -11.62 -27.69 -12.36
N ASN A 982 -12.38 -28.63 -11.77
CA ASN A 982 -11.94 -30.02 -11.58
C ASN A 982 -11.66 -30.71 -12.92
N ASP A 983 -12.52 -30.49 -13.91
CA ASP A 983 -12.40 -31.05 -15.26
C ASP A 983 -11.17 -30.50 -16.02
N ASN A 984 -10.79 -29.23 -15.82
CA ASN A 984 -9.61 -28.66 -16.48
C ASN A 984 -8.30 -29.41 -16.16
N PHE A 985 -8.20 -30.01 -14.96
CA PHE A 985 -7.05 -30.86 -14.59
C PHE A 985 -7.00 -32.21 -15.31
N SER A 986 -7.99 -32.55 -16.15
CA SER A 986 -7.94 -33.70 -17.06
C SER A 986 -7.23 -33.39 -18.39
N THR A 987 -6.88 -32.12 -18.64
CA THR A 987 -6.24 -31.66 -19.88
C THR A 987 -4.75 -31.39 -19.68
N PRO A 988 -3.93 -31.28 -20.74
CA PRO A 988 -2.53 -30.89 -20.63
C PRO A 988 -2.35 -29.37 -20.45
N ALA A 989 -3.39 -28.64 -20.04
CA ALA A 989 -3.32 -27.19 -19.88
C ALA A 989 -2.33 -26.82 -18.77
N PHE A 990 -1.49 -25.81 -19.03
CA PHE A 990 -0.60 -25.26 -18.01
C PHE A 990 -1.25 -24.11 -17.21
N ALA A 991 -2.37 -23.60 -17.71
CA ALA A 991 -3.12 -22.50 -17.13
C ALA A 991 -4.61 -22.62 -17.47
N ASP A 992 -5.45 -22.04 -16.62
CA ASP A 992 -6.87 -21.84 -16.89
C ASP A 992 -7.33 -20.43 -16.54
N ALA A 993 -8.38 -19.94 -17.18
CA ALA A 993 -8.99 -18.66 -16.86
C ALA A 993 -10.52 -18.78 -16.76
N TYR A 994 -11.05 -18.60 -15.55
CA TYR A 994 -12.48 -18.58 -15.27
C TYR A 994 -13.15 -17.38 -15.95
N TRP A 995 -14.33 -17.56 -16.53
CA TRP A 995 -15.19 -16.45 -16.96
C TRP A 995 -16.23 -16.18 -15.86
N VAL A 996 -16.12 -15.12 -15.05
CA VAL A 996 -15.25 -13.93 -15.12
C VAL A 996 -14.97 -13.39 -13.70
N MET A 997 -14.07 -12.40 -13.52
CA MET A 997 -13.77 -11.84 -12.19
C MET A 997 -14.94 -11.03 -11.61
N PHE A 998 -15.45 -10.08 -12.39
CA PHE A 998 -16.49 -9.13 -11.98
C PHE A 998 -17.66 -9.25 -12.95
N ASP A 999 -18.89 -9.19 -12.43
CA ASP A 999 -20.06 -9.00 -13.30
C ASP A 999 -19.89 -7.74 -14.14
N TYR A 1000 -20.41 -7.76 -15.35
CA TYR A 1000 -20.16 -6.71 -16.33
C TYR A 1000 -21.38 -6.48 -17.24
N ASN A 1001 -21.44 -5.34 -17.92
CA ASN A 1001 -22.55 -4.96 -18.78
C ASN A 1001 -22.38 -5.55 -20.18
N ARG A 1002 -23.44 -6.20 -20.67
CA ARG A 1002 -23.44 -6.97 -21.92
C ARG A 1002 -23.66 -6.15 -23.18
N GLY A 1003 -23.92 -4.86 -23.06
CA GLY A 1003 -24.15 -3.96 -24.19
C GLY A 1003 -25.48 -4.21 -24.91
N TYR A 1004 -25.68 -5.37 -25.55
CA TYR A 1004 -26.90 -5.66 -26.31
C TYR A 1004 -28.08 -6.17 -25.45
N ALA A 1005 -27.81 -6.65 -24.24
CA ALA A 1005 -28.81 -7.26 -23.36
C ALA A 1005 -29.23 -6.30 -22.23
N GLU A 1006 -30.47 -6.44 -21.75
CA GLU A 1006 -31.02 -5.64 -20.63
C GLU A 1006 -30.59 -6.16 -19.24
N ASP A 1007 -29.61 -7.06 -19.20
CA ASP A 1007 -29.09 -7.69 -18.00
C ASP A 1007 -27.55 -7.66 -17.95
N LEU A 1008 -27.02 -7.99 -16.77
CA LEU A 1008 -25.58 -8.17 -16.57
C LEU A 1008 -25.16 -9.57 -17.01
N GLU A 1009 -23.90 -9.69 -17.44
CA GLU A 1009 -23.23 -10.99 -17.38
C GLU A 1009 -22.89 -11.23 -15.92
N ALA A 1010 -23.64 -12.15 -15.30
CA ALA A 1010 -23.61 -12.37 -13.85
C ALA A 1010 -22.74 -13.57 -13.43
N SER A 1011 -21.79 -14.00 -14.28
CA SER A 1011 -20.86 -15.09 -13.96
C SER A 1011 -19.66 -14.62 -13.14
N GLY A 1012 -19.57 -13.33 -12.80
CA GLY A 1012 -18.51 -12.81 -11.95
C GLY A 1012 -18.39 -13.58 -10.63
N VAL A 1013 -17.15 -13.84 -10.17
CA VAL A 1013 -16.94 -14.26 -8.77
C VAL A 1013 -17.27 -13.15 -7.77
N MET A 1014 -17.31 -11.91 -8.26
CA MET A 1014 -17.81 -10.75 -7.54
C MET A 1014 -18.85 -10.00 -8.38
N SER A 1015 -19.74 -9.26 -7.72
CA SER A 1015 -20.72 -8.39 -8.39
C SER A 1015 -20.06 -7.26 -9.19
N LEU A 1016 -20.86 -6.51 -9.97
CA LEU A 1016 -20.43 -5.31 -10.69
C LEU A 1016 -19.81 -4.28 -9.73
N GLU A 1017 -20.32 -4.21 -8.51
CA GLU A 1017 -19.82 -3.35 -7.43
C GLU A 1017 -18.71 -4.01 -6.60
N ARG A 1018 -18.10 -5.11 -7.04
CA ARG A 1018 -17.00 -5.80 -6.35
C ARG A 1018 -17.39 -6.38 -4.99
N LEU A 1019 -18.62 -6.88 -4.82
CA LEU A 1019 -19.01 -7.66 -3.64
C LEU A 1019 -18.82 -9.17 -3.91
N PRO A 1020 -18.18 -9.94 -3.01
CA PRO A 1020 -17.87 -11.34 -3.26
C PRO A 1020 -19.13 -12.23 -3.22
N LYS A 1021 -19.24 -13.16 -4.18
CA LYS A 1021 -20.22 -14.26 -4.17
C LYS A 1021 -19.63 -15.49 -3.48
N PHE A 1022 -20.41 -16.57 -3.30
CA PHE A 1022 -19.89 -17.79 -2.67
C PHE A 1022 -18.75 -18.45 -3.47
N ASN A 1023 -18.78 -18.38 -4.79
CA ASN A 1023 -17.71 -18.93 -5.63
C ASN A 1023 -16.35 -18.22 -5.46
N TYR A 1024 -16.32 -16.95 -5.01
CA TYR A 1024 -15.09 -16.26 -4.61
C TYR A 1024 -14.35 -17.05 -3.53
N GLN A 1025 -15.08 -17.54 -2.53
CA GLN A 1025 -14.52 -18.31 -1.43
C GLN A 1025 -14.07 -19.71 -1.86
N PHE A 1026 -14.76 -20.31 -2.85
CA PHE A 1026 -14.31 -21.54 -3.49
C PHE A 1026 -12.93 -21.37 -4.13
N PHE A 1027 -12.72 -20.35 -4.97
CA PHE A 1027 -11.43 -20.10 -5.62
C PHE A 1027 -10.35 -19.65 -4.62
N ARG A 1028 -10.70 -18.80 -3.65
CA ARG A 1028 -9.77 -18.33 -2.61
C ARG A 1028 -9.16 -19.50 -1.85
N THR A 1029 -10.00 -20.48 -1.48
CA THR A 1029 -9.56 -21.68 -0.74
C THR A 1029 -8.83 -22.70 -1.63
N GLN A 1030 -8.76 -22.50 -2.94
CA GLN A 1030 -7.83 -23.29 -3.76
C GLN A 1030 -6.37 -22.82 -3.63
N ARG A 1031 -6.09 -21.68 -2.97
CA ARG A 1031 -4.74 -21.22 -2.59
C ARG A 1031 -4.23 -21.99 -1.36
N ALA A 1032 -2.93 -22.28 -1.36
CA ALA A 1032 -2.29 -23.02 -0.27
C ALA A 1032 -2.40 -22.26 1.07
N ALA A 1033 -2.71 -22.99 2.14
CA ALA A 1033 -2.87 -22.39 3.48
C ALA A 1033 -1.58 -21.84 4.11
N ASP A 1034 -0.40 -22.19 3.59
CA ASP A 1034 0.89 -21.63 4.05
C ASP A 1034 1.34 -20.41 3.26
N GLU A 1035 0.61 -20.01 2.22
CA GLU A 1035 0.90 -18.79 1.51
C GLU A 1035 0.37 -17.60 2.32
N VAL A 1036 1.26 -16.69 2.67
CA VAL A 1036 0.95 -15.47 3.43
C VAL A 1036 1.56 -14.27 2.70
N SER A 1037 0.89 -13.12 2.79
CA SER A 1037 1.33 -11.89 2.13
C SER A 1037 0.99 -10.68 2.99
N PRO A 1038 1.89 -9.68 3.08
CA PRO A 1038 1.57 -8.39 3.68
C PRO A 1038 0.75 -7.48 2.74
N ARG A 1039 0.63 -7.82 1.44
CA ARG A 1039 -0.02 -6.97 0.41
C ARG A 1039 -1.48 -7.34 0.14
N PHE A 1040 -1.88 -8.57 0.44
CA PHE A 1040 -3.20 -9.10 0.13
C PHE A 1040 -3.56 -10.21 1.12
N GLU A 1041 -4.86 -10.42 1.35
CA GLU A 1041 -5.35 -11.48 2.24
C GLU A 1041 -5.00 -12.88 1.69
N ALA A 1042 -4.33 -13.69 2.52
CA ALA A 1042 -3.96 -15.07 2.22
C ALA A 1042 -3.82 -15.88 3.53
N GLY A 1043 -3.61 -17.19 3.41
CA GLY A 1043 -3.38 -18.09 4.53
C GLY A 1043 -4.52 -19.10 4.74
N PRO A 1044 -4.56 -19.74 5.91
CA PRO A 1044 -5.59 -20.73 6.22
C PRO A 1044 -6.97 -20.09 6.30
N ALA A 1045 -7.95 -20.71 5.64
CA ALA A 1045 -9.31 -20.23 5.61
C ALA A 1045 -10.31 -21.39 5.62
N VAL A 1046 -11.45 -21.14 6.27
CA VAL A 1046 -12.68 -21.90 6.12
C VAL A 1046 -13.81 -20.89 5.92
N PHE A 1047 -14.84 -21.24 5.15
CA PHE A 1047 -15.98 -20.39 4.87
C PHE A 1047 -17.24 -21.23 4.77
N ILE A 1048 -18.24 -20.92 5.59
CA ILE A 1048 -19.57 -21.55 5.53
C ILE A 1048 -20.36 -20.83 4.44
N ALA A 1049 -20.68 -21.54 3.36
CA ALA A 1049 -21.46 -20.99 2.25
C ALA A 1049 -22.97 -21.07 2.53
N SER A 1050 -23.41 -20.31 3.54
CA SER A 1050 -24.82 -20.20 3.92
C SER A 1050 -25.09 -18.89 4.64
N TYR A 1051 -26.31 -18.35 4.51
CA TYR A 1051 -26.85 -17.26 5.31
C TYR A 1051 -27.56 -17.75 6.59
N TRP A 1052 -27.78 -19.05 6.71
CA TRP A 1052 -28.44 -19.74 7.83
C TRP A 1052 -29.85 -19.22 8.18
N LEU A 1053 -30.69 -19.16 7.16
CA LEU A 1053 -32.12 -18.83 7.20
C LEU A 1053 -32.98 -20.11 7.27
N PRO A 1054 -34.29 -20.02 7.62
CA PRO A 1054 -35.17 -21.18 7.68
C PRO A 1054 -35.26 -22.04 6.41
N ASP A 1055 -35.00 -21.45 5.25
CA ASP A 1055 -34.97 -22.08 3.93
C ASP A 1055 -33.56 -22.41 3.42
N SER A 1056 -32.51 -22.12 4.19
CA SER A 1056 -31.14 -22.52 3.89
C SER A 1056 -31.00 -24.04 3.82
N SER A 1057 -30.04 -24.51 3.02
CA SER A 1057 -29.77 -25.94 2.87
C SER A 1057 -29.32 -26.58 4.19
N THR A 1058 -29.96 -27.68 4.59
CA THR A 1058 -29.48 -28.52 5.71
C THR A 1058 -28.23 -29.32 5.34
N ARG A 1059 -27.92 -29.42 4.04
CA ARG A 1059 -26.62 -29.87 3.54
C ARG A 1059 -25.69 -28.66 3.42
N VAL A 1060 -25.00 -28.35 4.50
CA VAL A 1060 -24.12 -27.18 4.63
C VAL A 1060 -22.82 -27.42 3.88
N ARG A 1061 -22.52 -26.55 2.91
CA ARG A 1061 -21.26 -26.53 2.15
C ARG A 1061 -20.25 -25.63 2.88
N VAL A 1062 -19.03 -26.13 3.07
CA VAL A 1062 -17.91 -25.36 3.62
C VAL A 1062 -16.75 -25.39 2.63
N PHE A 1063 -16.22 -24.22 2.27
CA PHE A 1063 -14.98 -24.10 1.50
C PHE A 1063 -13.81 -23.96 2.47
N GLY A 1064 -12.68 -24.60 2.20
CA GLY A 1064 -11.50 -24.48 3.07
C GLY A 1064 -10.24 -25.11 2.49
N ASN A 1065 -9.08 -24.54 2.83
CA ASN A 1065 -7.76 -25.03 2.39
C ASN A 1065 -7.02 -25.81 3.49
N VAL A 1066 -7.79 -26.49 4.34
CA VAL A 1066 -7.35 -27.21 5.54
C VAL A 1066 -7.50 -28.72 5.38
N ASP A 1067 -6.89 -29.50 6.27
CA ASP A 1067 -6.92 -30.98 6.18
C ASP A 1067 -8.27 -31.57 6.60
N GLU A 1068 -8.91 -30.97 7.62
CA GLU A 1068 -10.21 -31.37 8.15
C GLU A 1068 -11.03 -30.15 8.58
N VAL A 1069 -12.35 -30.26 8.54
CA VAL A 1069 -13.26 -29.26 9.12
C VAL A 1069 -14.15 -29.94 10.15
N GLN A 1070 -14.36 -29.27 11.29
CA GLN A 1070 -15.42 -29.62 12.24
C GLN A 1070 -16.50 -28.56 12.21
N LEU A 1071 -17.73 -28.98 11.89
CA LEU A 1071 -18.91 -28.12 11.91
C LEU A 1071 -19.65 -28.28 13.25
N PHE A 1072 -20.09 -27.18 13.84
CA PHE A 1072 -20.94 -27.14 15.01
C PHE A 1072 -22.24 -26.39 14.70
N LEU A 1073 -23.34 -26.85 15.31
CA LEU A 1073 -24.63 -26.16 15.33
C LEU A 1073 -25.02 -25.91 16.78
N ASN A 1074 -25.11 -24.64 17.16
CA ASN A 1074 -25.43 -24.21 18.54
C ASN A 1074 -24.48 -24.84 19.57
N GLY A 1075 -23.17 -24.84 19.26
CA GLY A 1075 -22.12 -25.44 20.08
C GLY A 1075 -22.06 -26.97 20.07
N ARG A 1076 -23.03 -27.66 19.44
CA ARG A 1076 -23.02 -29.12 19.30
C ARG A 1076 -22.27 -29.52 18.03
N SER A 1077 -21.27 -30.39 18.17
CA SER A 1077 -20.53 -30.92 17.02
C SER A 1077 -21.46 -31.72 16.11
N VAL A 1078 -21.54 -31.34 14.84
CA VAL A 1078 -22.24 -32.08 13.78
C VAL A 1078 -21.35 -33.23 13.32
N ALA A 1079 -20.19 -32.90 12.77
CA ALA A 1079 -19.15 -33.86 12.41
C ALA A 1079 -17.79 -33.17 12.27
N ARG A 1080 -16.72 -33.95 12.37
CA ARG A 1080 -15.37 -33.58 11.91
C ARG A 1080 -15.00 -34.50 10.76
N GLN A 1081 -14.69 -33.94 9.60
CA GLN A 1081 -14.42 -34.74 8.40
C GLN A 1081 -13.33 -34.14 7.52
N ARG A 1082 -12.77 -34.99 6.66
CA ARG A 1082 -11.90 -34.63 5.55
C ARG A 1082 -12.72 -34.07 4.37
N PRO A 1083 -12.09 -33.41 3.40
CA PRO A 1083 -12.77 -32.90 2.22
C PRO A 1083 -13.54 -33.97 1.45
N ASP A 1084 -14.54 -33.53 0.68
CA ASP A 1084 -15.33 -34.37 -0.20
C ASP A 1084 -14.44 -35.06 -1.25
N ARG A 1085 -14.79 -36.29 -1.62
CA ARG A 1085 -14.11 -37.08 -2.66
C ARG A 1085 -15.13 -37.71 -3.59
N ASP A 1086 -15.62 -36.91 -4.53
CA ASP A 1086 -16.55 -37.30 -5.58
C ASP A 1086 -16.01 -36.91 -6.96
N ARG A 1087 -16.77 -37.20 -8.04
CA ARG A 1087 -16.32 -36.96 -9.42
C ARG A 1087 -16.03 -35.48 -9.76
N VAL A 1088 -16.56 -34.53 -8.98
CA VAL A 1088 -16.37 -33.09 -9.19
C VAL A 1088 -15.35 -32.51 -8.20
N SER A 1089 -14.64 -33.38 -7.47
CA SER A 1089 -13.75 -33.02 -6.37
C SER A 1089 -12.45 -33.84 -6.35
N ASP A 1090 -12.28 -34.78 -7.28
CA ASP A 1090 -11.21 -35.78 -7.27
C ASP A 1090 -9.84 -35.26 -7.76
N ARG A 1091 -9.81 -34.11 -8.43
CA ARG A 1091 -8.59 -33.46 -8.96
C ARG A 1091 -8.30 -32.09 -8.35
N LEU A 1092 -9.21 -31.54 -7.55
CA LEU A 1092 -9.03 -30.24 -6.89
C LEU A 1092 -7.92 -30.31 -5.83
N ARG A 1093 -7.18 -29.21 -5.70
CA ARG A 1093 -6.15 -29.09 -4.66
C ARG A 1093 -6.77 -29.05 -3.25
N HIS A 1094 -7.88 -28.32 -3.10
CA HIS A 1094 -8.58 -28.17 -1.84
C HIS A 1094 -10.09 -28.35 -2.06
N PRO A 1095 -10.57 -29.61 -2.14
CA PRO A 1095 -12.00 -29.87 -2.32
C PRO A 1095 -12.85 -29.27 -1.19
N PRO A 1096 -14.12 -28.90 -1.44
CA PRO A 1096 -15.04 -28.48 -0.38
C PRO A 1096 -15.40 -29.61 0.59
N PHE A 1097 -16.12 -29.25 1.65
CA PHE A 1097 -16.67 -30.15 2.65
C PHE A 1097 -18.20 -30.03 2.64
N THR A 1098 -18.91 -31.15 2.73
CA THR A 1098 -20.38 -31.16 2.85
C THR A 1098 -20.82 -31.83 4.14
N PHE A 1099 -21.59 -31.12 4.96
CA PHE A 1099 -22.15 -31.61 6.23
C PHE A 1099 -23.67 -31.70 6.15
N ASP A 1100 -24.27 -32.76 6.70
CA ASP A 1100 -25.72 -32.85 6.88
C ASP A 1100 -26.06 -32.56 8.35
N VAL A 1101 -26.80 -31.48 8.60
CA VAL A 1101 -27.25 -31.08 9.94
C VAL A 1101 -28.64 -31.64 10.29
N GLY A 1102 -29.26 -32.38 9.36
CA GLY A 1102 -30.56 -33.05 9.51
C GLY A 1102 -31.76 -32.11 9.40
N LYS A 1103 -31.83 -31.07 10.24
CA LYS A 1103 -32.91 -30.08 10.22
C LYS A 1103 -32.39 -28.69 10.56
N TYR A 1104 -33.09 -27.67 10.06
CA TYR A 1104 -32.82 -26.29 10.44
C TYR A 1104 -33.09 -26.08 11.95
N GLU A 1105 -32.17 -25.39 12.61
CA GLU A 1105 -32.31 -24.86 13.97
C GLU A 1105 -31.68 -23.47 13.99
N ALA A 1106 -32.47 -22.46 14.36
CA ALA A 1106 -31.97 -21.09 14.48
C ALA A 1106 -30.82 -21.02 15.49
N GLY A 1107 -29.83 -20.16 15.22
CA GLY A 1107 -28.71 -19.90 16.10
C GLY A 1107 -27.40 -19.76 15.34
N THR A 1108 -26.39 -20.56 15.67
CA THR A 1108 -25.01 -20.36 15.17
C THR A 1108 -24.44 -21.63 14.54
N LEU A 1109 -23.92 -21.48 13.32
CA LEU A 1109 -23.02 -22.43 12.68
C LEU A 1109 -21.56 -21.99 12.87
N ASP A 1110 -20.72 -22.89 13.36
CA ASP A 1110 -19.27 -22.69 13.46
C ASP A 1110 -18.53 -23.76 12.67
N ALA A 1111 -17.66 -23.34 11.74
CA ALA A 1111 -16.75 -24.23 11.03
C ALA A 1111 -15.33 -23.99 11.53
N VAL A 1112 -14.73 -24.99 12.17
CA VAL A 1112 -13.34 -24.96 12.63
C VAL A 1112 -12.47 -25.77 11.68
N GLY A 1113 -11.51 -25.11 11.04
CA GLY A 1113 -10.56 -25.74 10.12
C GLY A 1113 -9.30 -26.21 10.83
N TYR A 1114 -8.88 -27.44 10.54
CA TYR A 1114 -7.73 -28.10 11.15
C TYR A 1114 -6.65 -28.42 10.11
N ARG A 1115 -5.38 -28.14 10.45
CA ARG A 1115 -4.21 -28.60 9.69
C ARG A 1115 -3.23 -29.27 10.64
N ASN A 1116 -2.70 -30.42 10.26
CA ASN A 1116 -1.84 -31.24 11.12
C ASN A 1116 -2.46 -31.47 12.52
N GLY A 1117 -3.78 -31.66 12.58
CA GLY A 1117 -4.53 -31.87 13.82
C GLY A 1117 -4.78 -30.62 14.69
N ARG A 1118 -4.25 -29.44 14.32
CA ARG A 1118 -4.43 -28.18 15.06
C ARG A 1118 -5.50 -27.31 14.42
N ALA A 1119 -6.37 -26.71 15.22
CA ALA A 1119 -7.32 -25.70 14.74
C ALA A 1119 -6.57 -24.42 14.33
N ILE A 1120 -6.79 -23.96 13.09
CA ILE A 1120 -6.07 -22.82 12.50
C ILE A 1120 -6.96 -21.82 11.76
N ALA A 1121 -8.24 -22.16 11.55
CA ALA A 1121 -9.21 -21.27 10.92
C ALA A 1121 -10.59 -21.46 11.56
N LEU A 1122 -11.39 -20.40 11.59
CA LEU A 1122 -12.77 -20.39 12.10
C LEU A 1122 -13.63 -19.51 11.21
N HIS A 1123 -14.82 -19.97 10.88
CA HIS A 1123 -15.87 -19.14 10.30
C HIS A 1123 -17.19 -19.38 11.01
N ARG A 1124 -17.94 -18.29 11.25
CA ARG A 1124 -19.19 -18.29 11.99
C ARG A 1124 -20.29 -17.67 11.15
N VAL A 1125 -21.44 -18.32 11.10
CA VAL A 1125 -22.69 -17.77 10.56
C VAL A 1125 -23.74 -17.81 11.66
N ILE A 1126 -24.44 -16.70 11.86
CA ILE A 1126 -25.50 -16.55 12.87
C ILE A 1126 -26.80 -16.32 12.11
N THR A 1127 -27.88 -17.01 12.49
CA THR A 1127 -29.22 -16.75 11.98
C THR A 1127 -29.56 -15.28 12.24
N PRO A 1128 -29.77 -14.46 11.19
CA PRO A 1128 -30.07 -13.05 11.37
C PRO A 1128 -31.48 -12.85 11.94
N GLU A 1129 -31.62 -11.86 12.81
CA GLU A 1129 -32.93 -11.35 13.24
C GLU A 1129 -33.43 -10.23 12.30
N ALA A 1130 -34.52 -9.55 12.67
CA ALA A 1130 -35.07 -8.48 11.86
C ALA A 1130 -34.07 -7.31 11.70
N PRO A 1131 -33.99 -6.67 10.52
CA PRO A 1131 -33.16 -5.48 10.30
C PRO A 1131 -33.44 -4.37 11.31
N GLU A 1132 -32.41 -3.88 11.99
CA GLU A 1132 -32.51 -2.82 13.01
C GLU A 1132 -31.64 -1.60 12.72
N ARG A 1133 -30.50 -1.77 12.02
CA ARG A 1133 -29.61 -0.64 11.71
C ARG A 1133 -28.91 -0.77 10.36
N LEU A 1134 -28.46 0.37 9.84
CA LEU A 1134 -27.48 0.43 8.76
C LEU A 1134 -26.09 0.71 9.35
N GLN A 1135 -25.05 0.19 8.70
CA GLN A 1135 -23.67 0.58 8.96
C GLN A 1135 -23.01 0.92 7.62
N ILE A 1136 -22.34 2.06 7.55
CA ILE A 1136 -21.61 2.47 6.35
C ILE A 1136 -20.12 2.18 6.54
N GLU A 1137 -19.50 1.59 5.52
CA GLU A 1137 -18.06 1.39 5.40
C GLU A 1137 -17.59 1.97 4.06
N ILE A 1138 -16.46 2.67 4.04
CA ILE A 1138 -15.80 3.06 2.79
C ILE A 1138 -14.80 1.98 2.42
N ASP A 1139 -15.06 1.29 1.32
CA ASP A 1139 -14.26 0.18 0.81
C ASP A 1139 -13.14 0.70 -0.10
N ASP A 1140 -12.05 1.11 0.54
CA ASP A 1140 -10.78 1.44 -0.11
C ASP A 1140 -9.83 0.22 -0.23
N ALA A 1141 -10.26 -0.95 0.25
CA ALA A 1141 -9.49 -2.20 0.33
C ALA A 1141 -8.08 -2.07 0.97
N GLY A 1142 -7.87 -1.05 1.80
CA GLY A 1142 -6.56 -0.69 2.37
C GLY A 1142 -5.58 -0.10 1.35
N VAL A 1143 -6.06 0.32 0.18
CA VAL A 1143 -5.24 0.89 -0.89
C VAL A 1143 -5.14 2.40 -0.71
N CYS A 1144 -3.92 2.82 -0.45
CA CYS A 1144 -3.51 4.22 -0.34
C CYS A 1144 -3.50 4.95 -1.70
N SER A 1145 -3.78 6.26 -1.70
CA SER A 1145 -3.57 7.12 -2.87
C SER A 1145 -2.15 7.65 -2.93
N ALA A 1146 -1.52 7.55 -4.10
CA ALA A 1146 -0.25 8.20 -4.39
C ALA A 1146 -0.38 9.41 -5.33
N THR A 1147 -1.49 9.51 -6.06
CA THR A 1147 -1.66 10.49 -7.13
C THR A 1147 -2.44 11.74 -6.70
N ASP A 1148 -2.23 12.86 -7.40
CA ASP A 1148 -3.05 14.08 -7.27
C ASP A 1148 -4.45 13.95 -7.88
N ALA A 1149 -4.77 12.81 -8.49
CA ALA A 1149 -6.05 12.56 -9.15
C ALA A 1149 -7.17 12.23 -8.16
N ALA A 1150 -8.41 12.45 -8.58
CA ALA A 1150 -9.58 11.97 -7.84
C ALA A 1150 -9.65 10.45 -7.91
N ASP A 1151 -9.90 9.82 -6.76
CA ASP A 1151 -10.07 8.37 -6.64
C ASP A 1151 -11.56 7.98 -6.67
N LEU A 1152 -11.83 6.70 -6.95
CA LEU A 1152 -13.15 6.08 -7.03
C LEU A 1152 -13.28 4.95 -6.00
N VAL A 1153 -14.06 5.15 -4.94
CA VAL A 1153 -14.25 4.19 -3.84
C VAL A 1153 -15.72 3.86 -3.65
N PHE A 1154 -16.02 2.67 -3.12
CA PHE A 1154 -17.41 2.30 -2.81
C PHE A 1154 -17.75 2.64 -1.35
N ALA A 1155 -18.91 3.26 -1.13
CA ALA A 1155 -19.56 3.26 0.17
C ALA A 1155 -20.51 2.05 0.27
N ARG A 1156 -20.35 1.24 1.32
CA ARG A 1156 -21.12 0.02 1.57
C ARG A 1156 -22.05 0.25 2.74
N ALA A 1157 -23.36 0.28 2.51
CA ALA A 1157 -24.36 0.28 3.57
C ALA A 1157 -24.79 -1.17 3.86
N ARG A 1158 -24.32 -1.71 4.99
CA ARG A 1158 -24.68 -3.05 5.48
C ARG A 1158 -25.95 -2.98 6.32
N VAL A 1159 -26.89 -3.89 6.06
CA VAL A 1159 -28.11 -4.07 6.83
C VAL A 1159 -27.83 -5.05 7.97
N LEU A 1160 -27.97 -4.59 9.21
CA LEU A 1160 -27.64 -5.38 10.40
C LEU A 1160 -28.87 -5.52 11.31
N ASP A 1161 -28.94 -6.63 12.03
CA ASP A 1161 -29.88 -6.80 13.13
C ASP A 1161 -29.38 -6.13 14.41
N ARG A 1162 -30.15 -6.26 15.51
CA ARG A 1162 -29.84 -5.67 16.81
C ARG A 1162 -28.52 -6.17 17.41
N ASN A 1163 -28.16 -7.42 17.11
CA ASN A 1163 -26.95 -8.08 17.59
C ASN A 1163 -25.75 -7.82 16.67
N GLY A 1164 -25.95 -7.14 15.54
CA GLY A 1164 -24.93 -6.86 14.54
C GLY A 1164 -24.70 -7.97 13.52
N ALA A 1165 -25.55 -8.99 13.45
CA ALA A 1165 -25.49 -9.97 12.38
C ALA A 1165 -25.97 -9.36 11.06
N ALA A 1166 -25.31 -9.71 9.96
CA ALA A 1166 -25.69 -9.26 8.63
C ALA A 1166 -27.01 -9.89 8.22
N VAL A 1167 -28.00 -9.07 7.88
CA VAL A 1167 -29.29 -9.53 7.37
C VAL A 1167 -29.22 -9.49 5.85
N PRO A 1168 -29.37 -10.62 5.13
CA PRO A 1168 -29.34 -10.67 3.66
C PRO A 1168 -30.65 -10.10 3.06
N ALA A 1169 -31.08 -8.93 3.53
CA ALA A 1169 -32.30 -8.28 3.15
C ALA A 1169 -32.15 -7.58 1.79
N ASP A 1170 -33.16 -7.76 0.95
CA ASP A 1170 -33.34 -7.03 -0.30
C ASP A 1170 -34.17 -5.77 -0.04
N ARG A 1171 -33.52 -4.60 -0.05
CA ARG A 1171 -34.17 -3.31 0.23
C ARG A 1171 -33.49 -2.15 -0.46
N SER A 1172 -34.25 -1.09 -0.78
CA SER A 1172 -33.70 0.15 -1.31
C SER A 1172 -33.02 0.97 -0.20
N VAL A 1173 -31.82 1.49 -0.48
CA VAL A 1173 -31.02 2.34 0.39
C VAL A 1173 -30.65 3.60 -0.40
N GLN A 1174 -31.06 4.76 0.10
CA GLN A 1174 -30.73 6.05 -0.49
C GLN A 1174 -29.43 6.59 0.10
N PHE A 1175 -28.49 6.96 -0.77
CA PHE A 1175 -27.23 7.57 -0.39
C PHE A 1175 -27.22 9.09 -0.62
N SER A 1176 -26.52 9.82 0.24
CA SER A 1176 -26.07 11.18 -0.01
C SER A 1176 -24.63 11.37 0.47
N ALA A 1177 -23.89 12.26 -0.19
CA ALA A 1177 -22.52 12.61 0.19
C ALA A 1177 -22.39 14.14 0.32
N ALA A 1178 -21.54 14.58 1.23
CA ALA A 1178 -21.25 15.98 1.48
C ALA A 1178 -19.76 16.19 1.79
N GLY A 1179 -19.35 17.45 1.74
CA GLY A 1179 -17.95 17.83 1.89
C GLY A 1179 -17.20 17.56 0.59
N SER A 1180 -16.24 16.65 0.64
CA SER A 1180 -15.27 16.46 -0.44
C SER A 1180 -15.39 15.12 -1.20
N ALA A 1181 -16.49 14.41 -0.96
CA ALA A 1181 -16.91 13.27 -1.75
C ALA A 1181 -18.13 13.62 -2.59
N GLU A 1182 -18.17 13.11 -3.81
CA GLU A 1182 -19.29 13.22 -4.74
C GLU A 1182 -19.84 11.82 -5.02
N LEU A 1183 -21.17 11.66 -4.97
CA LEU A 1183 -21.82 10.44 -5.44
C LEU A 1183 -21.77 10.37 -6.96
N VAL A 1184 -21.32 9.24 -7.48
CA VAL A 1184 -21.31 8.96 -8.91
C VAL A 1184 -22.44 7.98 -9.22
N GLY A 1185 -23.30 8.35 -10.17
CA GLY A 1185 -24.42 7.52 -10.60
C GLY A 1185 -25.68 7.73 -9.76
N GLU A 1186 -26.41 6.64 -9.52
CA GLU A 1186 -27.72 6.65 -8.87
C GLU A 1186 -27.61 6.81 -7.34
N LYS A 1187 -28.56 7.53 -6.74
CA LYS A 1187 -28.62 7.72 -5.28
C LYS A 1187 -29.31 6.57 -4.56
N ASP A 1188 -30.34 6.01 -5.19
CA ASP A 1188 -31.11 4.89 -4.65
C ASP A 1188 -30.48 3.59 -5.12
N GLN A 1189 -29.91 2.85 -4.17
CA GLN A 1189 -29.18 1.60 -4.43
C GLN A 1189 -29.93 0.43 -3.79
N ARG A 1190 -30.00 -0.70 -4.48
CA ARG A 1190 -30.61 -1.91 -3.93
C ARG A 1190 -29.58 -2.69 -3.11
N ALA A 1191 -29.95 -3.14 -1.92
CA ALA A 1191 -29.12 -4.03 -1.12
C ALA A 1191 -29.14 -5.44 -1.71
N GLU A 1192 -27.99 -5.94 -2.16
CA GLU A 1192 -27.81 -7.32 -2.59
C GLU A 1192 -27.11 -8.10 -1.47
N ALA A 1193 -27.71 -9.21 -1.03
CA ALA A 1193 -27.26 -9.96 0.15
C ALA A 1193 -27.05 -9.07 1.40
N GLY A 1194 -27.90 -8.06 1.59
CA GLY A 1194 -27.85 -7.17 2.75
C GLY A 1194 -26.88 -6.00 2.64
N ILE A 1195 -26.27 -5.77 1.47
CA ILE A 1195 -25.30 -4.69 1.26
C ILE A 1195 -25.72 -3.85 0.05
N ALA A 1196 -26.02 -2.57 0.27
CA ALA A 1196 -26.18 -1.59 -0.81
C ALA A 1196 -24.86 -0.86 -1.03
N SER A 1197 -24.52 -0.57 -2.29
CA SER A 1197 -23.22 0.02 -2.64
C SER A 1197 -23.39 1.27 -3.49
N ALA A 1198 -22.77 2.38 -3.09
CA ALA A 1198 -22.73 3.61 -3.88
C ALA A 1198 -21.29 3.95 -4.28
N LEU A 1199 -21.10 4.41 -5.51
CA LEU A 1199 -19.79 4.85 -5.98
C LEU A 1199 -19.54 6.30 -5.55
N LEU A 1200 -18.37 6.56 -4.99
CA LEU A 1200 -17.91 7.88 -4.59
C LEU A 1200 -16.68 8.28 -5.40
N ARG A 1201 -16.67 9.54 -5.84
CA ARG A 1201 -15.47 10.24 -6.31
C ARG A 1201 -14.93 11.08 -5.16
N VAL A 1202 -13.65 10.91 -4.83
CA VAL A 1202 -13.00 11.56 -3.69
C VAL A 1202 -11.67 12.20 -4.11
N SER A 1203 -11.41 13.46 -3.73
CA SER A 1203 -10.16 14.16 -4.11
C SER A 1203 -9.02 13.96 -3.10
N ARG A 1204 -7.76 14.33 -3.45
CA ARG A 1204 -6.57 14.23 -2.58
C ARG A 1204 -6.55 15.26 -1.43
N THR A 1205 -7.19 16.42 -1.59
CA THR A 1205 -7.13 17.54 -0.61
C THR A 1205 -8.05 17.34 0.60
N THR A 1206 -8.52 16.13 0.84
CA THR A 1206 -9.70 15.87 1.65
C THR A 1206 -9.34 15.48 3.06
N ALA A 1207 -9.54 16.41 3.99
CA ALA A 1207 -9.46 16.11 5.41
C ALA A 1207 -10.65 15.23 5.86
N HIS A 1208 -11.85 15.39 5.26
CA HIS A 1208 -13.06 14.67 5.65
C HIS A 1208 -14.05 14.49 4.47
N ALA A 1209 -14.61 13.29 4.32
CA ALA A 1209 -15.81 13.03 3.49
C ALA A 1209 -16.96 12.55 4.39
N ASN A 1210 -18.17 13.09 4.19
CA ASN A 1210 -19.35 12.68 4.94
C ASN A 1210 -20.30 11.92 4.02
N VAL A 1211 -20.65 10.70 4.40
CA VAL A 1211 -21.54 9.82 3.63
C VAL A 1211 -22.70 9.41 4.51
N PHE A 1212 -23.91 9.52 3.96
CA PHE A 1212 -25.15 9.18 4.65
C PHE A 1212 -25.91 8.13 3.84
N ALA A 1213 -26.57 7.22 4.54
CA ALA A 1213 -27.43 6.21 3.95
C ALA A 1213 -28.73 6.10 4.74
N SER A 1214 -29.86 5.94 4.06
CA SER A 1214 -31.17 5.76 4.69
C SER A 1214 -32.01 4.69 3.98
N SER A 1215 -32.83 3.97 4.73
CA SER A 1215 -33.79 3.00 4.21
C SER A 1215 -35.00 2.89 5.14
N GLY A 1216 -36.08 3.58 4.82
CA GLY A 1216 -37.23 3.72 5.73
C GLY A 1216 -36.79 4.38 7.05
N PRO A 1217 -37.01 3.74 8.22
CA PRO A 1217 -36.57 4.27 9.51
C PRO A 1217 -35.06 4.08 9.78
N LEU A 1218 -34.36 3.25 9.00
CA LEU A 1218 -32.95 2.99 9.22
C LEU A 1218 -32.10 4.12 8.63
N THR A 1219 -31.16 4.64 9.41
CA THR A 1219 -30.22 5.67 8.96
C THR A 1219 -28.81 5.35 9.44
N ALA A 1220 -27.82 5.79 8.68
CA ALA A 1220 -26.41 5.71 9.04
C ALA A 1220 -25.65 6.91 8.48
N GLN A 1221 -24.58 7.28 9.17
CA GLN A 1221 -23.62 8.29 8.74
C GLN A 1221 -22.21 7.74 8.97
N GLN A 1222 -21.33 7.98 8.02
CA GLN A 1222 -19.90 7.74 8.14
C GLN A 1222 -19.14 9.02 7.80
N ILE A 1223 -18.26 9.42 8.72
CA ILE A 1223 -17.21 10.40 8.43
C ILE A 1223 -15.99 9.59 8.04
N TRP A 1224 -15.53 9.76 6.81
CA TRP A 1224 -14.34 9.10 6.30
C TRP A 1224 -13.17 10.07 6.32
N LEU A 1225 -12.17 9.71 7.12
CA LEU A 1225 -10.83 10.27 7.07
C LEU A 1225 -10.02 9.39 6.15
N ARG A 1226 -9.63 9.92 4.99
CA ARG A 1226 -8.74 9.18 4.11
C ARG A 1226 -7.40 8.97 4.83
N PRO A 1227 -6.90 7.73 4.97
CA PRO A 1227 -5.61 7.50 5.60
C PRO A 1227 -4.53 8.32 4.90
N ALA A 1228 -3.70 9.05 5.67
CA ALA A 1228 -2.55 9.75 5.13
C ALA A 1228 -1.52 8.70 4.71
N CYS A 1229 -1.22 8.64 3.41
CA CYS A 1229 -0.30 7.66 2.87
C CYS A 1229 0.96 8.33 2.31
N ILE A 1230 2.10 7.72 2.60
CA ILE A 1230 3.34 8.00 1.90
C ILE A 1230 3.34 7.10 0.67
N SER A 1231 3.43 7.74 -0.50
CA SER A 1231 3.48 7.06 -1.78
C SER A 1231 4.52 5.93 -1.77
N ALA A 1232 4.06 4.71 -2.02
CA ALA A 1232 4.90 3.61 -2.51
C ALA A 1232 4.80 3.46 -4.04
N ILE A 1233 4.04 4.33 -4.72
CA ILE A 1233 3.82 4.28 -6.16
C ILE A 1233 4.68 5.38 -6.80
N PRO A 1234 5.84 5.03 -7.41
CA PRO A 1234 6.68 5.97 -8.14
C PRO A 1234 6.01 6.55 -9.38
#